data_AF-A0A1J4UG24-F1
#
_entry.id   AF-A0A1J4UG24-F1
#
_cell.length_a   1.000
_cell.length_b   1.000
_cell.length_c   1.000
_cell.angle_alpha   90.00
_cell.angle_beta   90.00
_cell.angle_gamma   90.00
#
_symmetry.space_group_name_H-M   'P 1'
#
loop_
_entity.id
_entity.type
_entity.pdbx_description
1 polymer ?
#
loop_
_entity_poly.entity_id
_entity_poly.type
_entity_poly.pdbx_seq_one_letter_code
_entity_poly.pdbx_strand_id
1 'polypeptide(L)'
;MALPEFKTTEGIPVPARLIDQVIGQDSAVNIIRKAALQKRHVLLIGPPGTGKSMLAQATAELLPKEELEDILSYPNPHEENKPLIKSYKTYPRQEEIVKNPELKAAYVDFEKYKPQLRLPFNQNAKIKGTGRIMQFIGRNRFNLESSRPIFPVIYLLLGLIIIVAFFIFKGGFVEDDKWFLLGIAVSAMLMYGVWKFTNQLTRRVPMKSFNNPKLVVDNSEVMTAPFIDATGSRAGSLLGDVKHDPLQSGGLGTPAHLRVEAGAVHRANKGVLFIDEIASLKWQWQQELLTAMQEKRYAITGQSELSSGAMVKTDPAPCDFVLIAAGNVNDLKQMHPALRSRIRGAGYDVYMDDTLEDTEDNQIKYIRFVAQEVKRDGRIPHFTRDAVLLIIEEAKRRAGRKKHLTLNLRELGGLVRAAGDIAVEEKASYVQQEHIRKAKAVAAPLEQQVASKLIEHKKEYRVFSVEGSAVGRVNGLAVLGESFAGLVLPIVAEVTSASSKSEGKVIATGRLGDIAKEAVQNVSAIVKRHIGKDIFQYDIHIQFLQTYEGVEGDSASISTAIAVLSSLENIPISQEFAMTGSLSVQGEVLPVGGITPKIEAAYEAGIRKVIIPLSNAEDVFLQGKAKEEMKIYPVANIVDVLVYALAECEEKKKLLKKIKDALNGSGK
;
A
#
# COMPACT_ATOMS: atom_id res chain seq x y z
N MET A 1 -17.28 9.01 30.54
CA MET A 1 -18.64 8.82 30.01
C MET A 1 -18.74 7.38 29.55
N ALA A 2 -19.63 6.57 30.10
CA ALA A 2 -19.73 5.16 29.72
C ALA A 2 -19.87 4.96 28.19
N LEU A 3 -19.30 3.86 27.66
CA LEU A 3 -19.44 3.50 26.25
C LEU A 3 -20.92 3.55 25.81
N PRO A 4 -21.22 4.08 24.61
CA PRO A 4 -22.59 4.22 24.16
C PRO A 4 -23.31 2.88 24.15
N GLU A 5 -24.57 2.86 24.60
CA GLU A 5 -25.42 1.68 24.49
C GLU A 5 -25.88 1.51 23.04
N PHE A 6 -25.52 0.38 22.43
CA PHE A 6 -26.01 -0.03 21.12
C PHE A 6 -26.22 -1.54 21.10
N LYS A 7 -27.16 -2.03 20.27
CA LYS A 7 -27.41 -3.47 20.11
C LYS A 7 -26.51 -4.08 19.03
N THR A 8 -26.44 -3.41 17.88
CA THR A 8 -25.68 -3.87 16.71
C THR A 8 -25.03 -2.69 15.98
N THR A 9 -24.03 -2.96 15.13
CA THR A 9 -23.35 -1.93 14.32
C THR A 9 -24.23 -1.28 13.25
N GLU A 10 -25.45 -1.78 13.03
CA GLU A 10 -26.43 -1.21 12.09
C GLU A 10 -26.89 0.19 12.53
N GLY A 11 -27.04 0.39 13.84
CA GLY A 11 -27.41 1.69 14.43
C GLY A 11 -26.25 2.68 14.57
N ILE A 12 -25.03 2.32 14.15
CA ILE A 12 -23.84 3.16 14.34
C ILE A 12 -23.66 4.08 13.12
N PRO A 13 -23.69 5.42 13.30
CA PRO A 13 -23.56 6.35 12.19
C PRO A 13 -22.14 6.32 11.61
N VAL A 14 -22.06 6.13 10.29
CA VAL A 14 -20.81 6.23 9.52
C VAL A 14 -20.75 7.60 8.82
N PRO A 15 -19.74 8.44 9.11
CA PRO A 15 -19.57 9.75 8.45
C PRO A 15 -19.53 9.62 6.93
N ALA A 16 -20.11 10.60 6.21
CA ALA A 16 -20.18 10.56 4.75
C ALA A 16 -18.81 10.77 4.08
N ARG A 17 -17.96 11.64 4.66
CA ARG A 17 -16.63 11.96 4.10
C ARG A 17 -15.57 11.02 4.64
N LEU A 18 -14.64 10.60 3.78
CA LEU A 18 -13.55 9.71 4.16
C LEU A 18 -12.64 10.32 5.22
N ILE A 19 -12.41 11.63 5.17
CA ILE A 19 -11.55 12.33 6.14
C ILE A 19 -12.05 12.21 7.59
N ASP A 20 -13.36 12.13 7.79
CA ASP A 20 -14.00 12.03 9.11
C ASP A 20 -14.10 10.56 9.59
N GLN A 21 -13.86 9.61 8.67
CA GLN A 21 -13.83 8.19 8.96
C GLN A 21 -12.45 7.72 9.47
N VAL A 22 -11.37 8.48 9.20
CA VAL A 22 -10.02 8.16 9.68
C VAL A 22 -10.00 8.01 11.20
N ILE A 23 -9.30 6.98 11.69
CA ILE A 23 -9.23 6.61 13.10
C ILE A 23 -7.82 6.85 13.62
N GLY A 24 -7.71 7.61 14.72
CA GLY A 24 -6.47 7.74 15.49
C GLY A 24 -5.31 8.48 14.82
N GLN A 25 -5.53 9.11 13.67
CA GLN A 25 -4.50 9.86 12.94
C GLN A 25 -4.81 11.36 12.94
N ASP A 26 -5.17 11.92 14.10
CA ASP A 26 -5.74 13.27 14.23
C ASP A 26 -4.74 14.35 13.73
N SER A 27 -3.45 14.17 13.99
CA SER A 27 -2.37 15.04 13.46
C SER A 27 -2.30 14.98 11.93
N ALA A 28 -2.28 13.77 11.36
CA ALA A 28 -2.23 13.56 9.91
C ALA A 28 -3.48 14.14 9.22
N VAL A 29 -4.66 13.94 9.79
CA VAL A 29 -5.93 14.50 9.28
C VAL A 29 -5.87 16.02 9.22
N ASN A 30 -5.37 16.68 10.27
CA ASN A 30 -5.22 18.13 10.30
C ASN A 30 -4.25 18.65 9.24
N ILE A 31 -3.14 17.93 9.03
CA ILE A 31 -2.16 18.25 7.99
C ILE A 31 -2.77 18.07 6.60
N ILE A 32 -3.47 16.96 6.35
CA ILE A 32 -4.15 16.69 5.07
C ILE A 32 -5.17 17.78 4.75
N ARG A 33 -5.97 18.23 5.73
CA ARG A 33 -6.92 19.35 5.49
C ARG A 33 -6.21 20.64 5.07
N LYS A 34 -5.11 21.00 5.75
CA LYS A 34 -4.30 22.17 5.39
C LYS A 34 -3.66 22.00 4.01
N ALA A 35 -3.13 20.82 3.73
CA ALA A 35 -2.48 20.49 2.47
C ALA A 35 -3.47 20.55 1.30
N ALA A 36 -4.68 20.00 1.44
CA ALA A 36 -5.72 20.07 0.42
C ALA A 36 -6.12 21.52 0.12
N LEU A 37 -6.38 22.32 1.16
CA LEU A 37 -6.76 23.74 1.01
C LEU A 37 -5.68 24.57 0.30
N GLN A 38 -4.42 24.28 0.56
CA GLN A 38 -3.28 25.01 0.01
C GLN A 38 -2.66 24.34 -1.23
N LYS A 39 -3.25 23.22 -1.71
CA LYS A 39 -2.72 22.37 -2.79
C LYS A 39 -1.24 22.01 -2.60
N ARG A 40 -0.88 21.59 -1.38
CA ARG A 40 0.49 21.23 -0.96
C ARG A 40 0.70 19.72 -1.03
N HIS A 41 1.89 19.30 -1.44
CA HIS A 41 2.27 17.89 -1.44
C HIS A 41 2.47 17.35 -0.03
N VAL A 42 2.30 16.04 0.16
CA VAL A 42 2.46 15.39 1.46
C VAL A 42 3.24 14.08 1.31
N LEU A 43 4.13 13.82 2.27
CA LEU A 43 4.80 12.54 2.44
C LEU A 43 4.29 11.85 3.72
N LEU A 44 3.69 10.68 3.57
CA LEU A 44 3.16 9.86 4.67
C LEU A 44 4.10 8.67 4.93
N ILE A 45 4.78 8.67 6.07
CA ILE A 45 5.71 7.60 6.46
C ILE A 45 5.12 6.80 7.61
N GLY A 46 5.05 5.48 7.48
CA GLY A 46 4.73 4.61 8.61
C GLY A 46 4.42 3.18 8.21
N PRO A 47 4.10 2.31 9.18
CA PRO A 47 3.81 0.90 8.94
C PRO A 47 2.67 0.68 7.91
N PRO A 48 2.59 -0.50 7.28
CA PRO A 48 1.43 -0.85 6.47
C PRO A 48 0.16 -0.85 7.33
N GLY A 49 -0.99 -0.56 6.71
CA GLY A 49 -2.29 -0.64 7.39
C GLY A 49 -2.69 0.55 8.27
N THR A 50 -1.86 1.60 8.37
CA THR A 50 -2.12 2.82 9.18
C THR A 50 -3.03 3.87 8.50
N GLY A 51 -3.54 3.59 7.30
CA GLY A 51 -4.50 4.48 6.62
C GLY A 51 -3.91 5.48 5.62
N LYS A 52 -2.66 5.32 5.17
CA LYS A 52 -2.00 6.20 4.18
C LYS A 52 -2.83 6.42 2.90
N SER A 53 -3.29 5.35 2.28
CA SER A 53 -4.14 5.41 1.07
C SER A 53 -5.50 6.06 1.35
N MET A 54 -6.09 5.81 2.53
CA MET A 54 -7.37 6.42 2.93
C MET A 54 -7.25 7.94 3.10
N LEU A 55 -6.15 8.42 3.69
CA LEU A 55 -5.84 9.86 3.78
C LEU A 55 -5.63 10.49 2.39
N ALA A 56 -5.00 9.76 1.48
CA ALA A 56 -4.81 10.22 0.11
C ALA A 56 -6.14 10.34 -0.66
N GLN A 57 -7.02 9.35 -0.54
CA GLN A 57 -8.38 9.41 -1.10
C GLN A 57 -9.20 10.54 -0.47
N ALA A 58 -9.13 10.68 0.85
CA ALA A 58 -9.79 11.77 1.58
C ALA A 58 -9.31 13.16 1.13
N THR A 59 -8.05 13.29 0.71
CA THR A 59 -7.53 14.53 0.13
C THR A 59 -8.26 14.91 -1.15
N ALA A 60 -8.59 13.94 -2.00
CA ALA A 60 -9.29 14.18 -3.26
C ALA A 60 -10.73 14.68 -3.05
N GLU A 61 -11.41 14.22 -2.00
CA GLU A 61 -12.73 14.73 -1.61
C GLU A 61 -12.71 16.19 -1.12
N LEU A 62 -11.55 16.66 -0.64
CA LEU A 62 -11.37 18.02 -0.13
C LEU A 62 -10.95 19.03 -1.20
N LEU A 63 -10.53 18.57 -2.39
CA LEU A 63 -10.12 19.44 -3.49
C LEU A 63 -11.33 19.98 -4.27
N PRO A 64 -11.22 21.20 -4.86
CA PRO A 64 -12.30 21.82 -5.61
C PRO A 64 -12.57 21.09 -6.93
N LYS A 65 -13.83 20.77 -7.20
CA LYS A 65 -14.27 20.06 -8.42
C LYS A 65 -14.61 20.98 -9.59
N GLU A 66 -14.76 22.27 -9.34
CA GLU A 66 -15.10 23.29 -10.35
C GLU A 66 -13.90 23.66 -11.23
N GLU A 67 -12.70 23.20 -10.86
CA GLU A 67 -11.46 23.41 -11.60
C GLU A 67 -11.09 22.25 -12.54
N LEU A 68 -11.91 21.20 -12.61
CA LEU A 68 -11.59 20.03 -13.43
C LEU A 68 -11.52 20.38 -14.92
N GLU A 69 -10.58 19.74 -15.60
CA GLU A 69 -10.30 19.96 -17.02
C GLU A 69 -10.27 18.65 -17.80
N ASP A 70 -10.84 18.64 -18.99
CA ASP A 70 -10.66 17.60 -20.00
C ASP A 70 -9.40 17.92 -20.83
N ILE A 71 -8.62 16.91 -21.21
CA ILE A 71 -7.37 17.08 -21.97
C ILE A 71 -7.51 16.43 -23.35
N LEU A 72 -7.27 17.18 -24.40
CA LEU A 72 -7.35 16.70 -25.79
C LEU A 72 -6.00 16.86 -26.52
N SER A 73 -5.73 15.88 -27.39
CA SER A 73 -4.59 15.82 -28.28
C SER A 73 -5.04 16.09 -29.71
N TYR A 74 -4.52 17.15 -30.33
CA TYR A 74 -4.83 17.59 -31.69
C TYR A 74 -3.68 17.26 -32.65
N PRO A 75 -3.98 17.02 -33.93
CA PRO A 75 -2.94 16.98 -34.94
C PRO A 75 -2.23 18.33 -35.02
N ASN A 76 -0.92 18.30 -35.25
CA ASN A 76 -0.13 19.48 -35.55
C ASN A 76 0.17 19.50 -37.06
N PRO A 77 -0.41 20.45 -37.83
CA PRO A 77 -0.21 20.53 -39.27
C PRO A 77 1.23 20.86 -39.69
N HIS A 78 2.03 21.44 -38.79
CA HIS A 78 3.40 21.85 -39.09
C HIS A 78 4.43 20.78 -38.70
N GLU A 79 4.13 19.95 -37.70
CA GLU A 79 5.06 18.93 -37.18
C GLU A 79 4.28 17.74 -36.59
N GLU A 80 4.07 16.67 -37.38
CA GLU A 80 3.22 15.53 -36.98
C GLU A 80 3.69 14.86 -35.67
N ASN A 81 5.00 14.76 -35.48
CA ASN A 81 5.62 14.18 -34.29
C ASN A 81 5.47 15.05 -33.02
N LYS A 82 4.85 16.23 -33.14
CA LYS A 82 4.57 17.13 -32.01
C LYS A 82 3.07 17.43 -31.88
N PRO A 83 2.24 16.47 -31.45
CA PRO A 83 0.81 16.72 -31.21
C PRO A 83 0.56 17.89 -30.25
N LEU A 84 -0.43 18.72 -30.58
CA LEU A 84 -0.81 19.88 -29.77
C LEU A 84 -1.75 19.46 -28.64
N ILE A 85 -1.47 19.86 -27.41
CA ILE A 85 -2.34 19.58 -26.26
C ILE A 85 -3.18 20.82 -25.92
N LYS A 86 -4.50 20.63 -25.76
CA LYS A 86 -5.40 21.67 -25.23
C LYS A 86 -6.22 21.11 -24.08
N SER A 87 -6.38 21.89 -23.02
CA SER A 87 -7.30 21.58 -21.94
C SER A 87 -8.50 22.53 -21.93
N TYR A 88 -9.66 22.01 -21.54
CA TYR A 88 -10.91 22.76 -21.40
C TYR A 88 -11.54 22.43 -20.07
N LYS A 89 -12.10 23.44 -19.38
CA LYS A 89 -12.85 23.19 -18.16
C LYS A 89 -14.01 22.24 -18.43
N THR A 90 -14.12 21.19 -17.62
CA THR A 90 -15.20 20.20 -17.69
C THR A 90 -16.53 20.81 -17.25
N TYR A 91 -16.51 21.73 -16.28
CA TYR A 91 -17.68 22.44 -15.74
C TYR A 91 -17.49 23.98 -15.79
N PRO A 92 -17.54 24.62 -16.98
CA PRO A 92 -17.37 26.06 -17.13
C PRO A 92 -18.47 26.86 -16.42
N ARG A 93 -18.12 28.03 -15.91
CA ARG A 93 -19.08 28.94 -15.24
C ARG A 93 -19.98 29.62 -16.27
N GLN A 94 -21.20 29.99 -15.86
CA GLN A 94 -22.20 30.61 -16.74
C GLN A 94 -21.69 31.90 -17.41
N GLU A 95 -20.87 32.69 -16.72
CA GLU A 95 -20.22 33.89 -17.26
C GLU A 95 -19.15 33.58 -18.33
N GLU A 96 -18.41 32.48 -18.18
CA GLU A 96 -17.39 32.05 -19.14
C GLU A 96 -18.05 31.56 -20.44
N ILE A 97 -19.20 30.91 -20.32
CA ILE A 97 -20.05 30.50 -21.44
C ILE A 97 -20.53 31.73 -22.22
N VAL A 98 -20.95 32.79 -21.53
CA VAL A 98 -21.46 34.01 -22.20
C VAL A 98 -20.34 34.80 -22.89
N LYS A 99 -19.12 34.82 -22.33
CA LYS A 99 -17.97 35.59 -22.83
C LYS A 99 -17.26 34.94 -24.01
N ASN A 100 -17.29 33.62 -24.12
CA ASN A 100 -16.63 32.90 -25.21
C ASN A 100 -17.67 32.45 -26.26
N PRO A 101 -17.64 33.00 -27.49
CA PRO A 101 -18.64 32.70 -28.53
C PRO A 101 -18.74 31.21 -28.90
N GLU A 102 -17.62 30.48 -28.88
CA GLU A 102 -17.59 29.04 -29.20
C GLU A 102 -18.21 28.21 -28.06
N LEU A 103 -17.91 28.56 -26.80
CA LEU A 103 -18.55 27.95 -25.62
C LEU A 103 -20.04 28.32 -25.53
N LYS A 104 -20.41 29.57 -25.83
CA LYS A 104 -21.80 30.03 -25.87
C LYS A 104 -22.63 29.24 -26.87
N ALA A 105 -22.12 29.08 -28.09
CA ALA A 105 -22.76 28.28 -29.12
C ALA A 105 -22.88 26.81 -28.69
N ALA A 106 -21.84 26.24 -28.09
CA ALA A 106 -21.85 24.87 -27.59
C ALA A 106 -22.86 24.63 -26.45
N TYR A 107 -23.06 25.60 -25.56
CA TYR A 107 -23.98 25.50 -24.43
C TYR A 107 -25.44 25.86 -24.74
N VAL A 108 -25.69 26.80 -25.66
CA VAL A 108 -27.05 27.13 -26.14
C VAL A 108 -27.70 25.92 -26.80
N ASP A 109 -26.94 25.17 -27.61
CA ASP A 109 -27.44 23.92 -28.17
C ASP A 109 -27.66 22.86 -27.08
N PHE A 110 -26.78 22.75 -26.08
CA PHE A 110 -26.93 21.80 -24.96
C PHE A 110 -28.24 22.00 -24.17
N GLU A 111 -28.63 23.25 -23.85
CA GLU A 111 -29.90 23.53 -23.14
C GLU A 111 -31.15 23.10 -23.94
N LYS A 112 -31.08 23.19 -25.27
CA LYS A 112 -32.17 22.78 -26.18
C LYS A 112 -32.40 21.26 -26.19
N TYR A 113 -31.36 20.46 -25.95
CA TYR A 113 -31.41 18.98 -25.96
C TYR A 113 -31.43 18.34 -24.55
N LYS A 114 -31.24 19.13 -23.49
CA LYS A 114 -31.32 18.70 -22.08
C LYS A 114 -32.59 17.88 -21.73
N PRO A 115 -33.79 18.13 -22.30
CA PRO A 115 -34.97 17.31 -22.04
C PRO A 115 -34.89 15.90 -22.66
N GLN A 116 -34.13 15.72 -23.74
CA GLN A 116 -34.03 14.46 -24.51
C GLN A 116 -32.94 13.51 -23.97
N LEU A 117 -32.05 14.00 -23.11
CA LEU A 117 -31.02 13.21 -22.40
C LEU A 117 -31.54 12.55 -21.11
N ARG A 118 -32.81 12.78 -20.72
CA ARG A 118 -33.49 11.96 -19.71
C ARG A 118 -33.92 10.65 -20.37
N LEU A 119 -33.02 9.69 -20.47
CA LEU A 119 -33.40 8.33 -20.87
C LEU A 119 -34.30 7.71 -19.78
N PRO A 120 -35.45 7.12 -20.15
CA PRO A 120 -36.18 6.25 -19.26
C PRO A 120 -35.34 5.00 -18.97
N PHE A 121 -35.49 4.47 -17.76
CA PHE A 121 -34.76 3.33 -17.25
C PHE A 121 -34.62 2.19 -18.27
N ASN A 122 -33.39 1.64 -18.29
CA ASN A 122 -33.04 0.29 -18.74
C ASN A 122 -32.92 0.07 -20.27
N GLN A 123 -31.72 0.24 -20.82
CA GLN A 123 -31.02 -0.79 -21.62
C GLN A 123 -29.65 -0.29 -22.11
N ASN A 124 -28.70 -1.24 -22.12
CA ASN A 124 -27.27 -1.05 -22.33
C ASN A 124 -26.90 -0.53 -23.73
N ALA A 125 -26.51 0.74 -23.81
CA ALA A 125 -25.52 1.23 -24.77
C ALA A 125 -24.66 2.30 -24.08
N LYS A 126 -23.71 1.86 -23.24
CA LYS A 126 -22.67 2.73 -22.68
C LYS A 126 -21.77 3.20 -23.82
N ILE A 127 -21.98 4.41 -24.32
CA ILE A 127 -20.95 5.11 -25.11
C ILE A 127 -19.90 5.62 -24.10
N LYS A 128 -18.96 4.74 -23.75
CA LYS A 128 -17.79 5.10 -22.94
C LYS A 128 -16.89 6.06 -23.74
N GLY A 129 -16.45 7.15 -23.11
CA GLY A 129 -15.28 7.91 -23.56
C GLY A 129 -15.54 9.01 -24.60
N THR A 130 -16.62 9.76 -24.45
CA THR A 130 -16.80 11.00 -25.19
C THR A 130 -17.17 12.08 -24.18
N GLY A 131 -16.19 12.84 -23.71
CA GLY A 131 -16.41 13.99 -22.83
C GLY A 131 -17.53 14.87 -23.39
N ARG A 132 -18.27 15.58 -22.52
CA ARG A 132 -19.49 16.32 -22.92
C ARG A 132 -19.28 17.26 -24.10
N ILE A 133 -18.10 17.87 -24.20
CA ILE A 133 -17.69 18.73 -25.32
C ILE A 133 -17.47 17.91 -26.61
N MET A 134 -16.96 16.68 -26.51
CA MET A 134 -16.67 15.81 -27.65
C MET A 134 -17.92 15.14 -28.24
N GLN A 135 -18.91 14.76 -27.41
CA GLN A 135 -20.24 14.33 -27.88
C GLN A 135 -20.91 15.40 -28.75
N PHE A 136 -20.61 16.67 -28.46
CA PHE A 136 -21.13 17.83 -29.18
C PHE A 136 -20.35 18.12 -30.48
N ILE A 137 -19.00 18.15 -30.42
CA ILE A 137 -18.15 18.36 -31.61
C ILE A 137 -18.35 17.25 -32.66
N GLY A 138 -18.54 16.00 -32.23
CA GLY A 138 -18.75 14.86 -33.12
C GLY A 138 -20.08 14.89 -33.90
N ARG A 139 -21.09 15.65 -33.44
CA ARG A 139 -22.40 15.75 -34.12
C ARG A 139 -22.47 16.87 -35.16
N ASN A 140 -21.66 17.93 -35.03
CA ASN A 140 -21.80 19.16 -35.82
C ASN A 140 -20.77 19.36 -36.95
N ARG A 141 -20.08 18.31 -37.43
CA ARG A 141 -19.19 18.44 -38.60
C ARG A 141 -19.30 17.28 -39.55
N PHE A 142 -20.19 17.38 -40.55
CA PHE A 142 -19.95 16.92 -41.93
C PHE A 142 -20.88 17.66 -42.89
N ASN A 143 -20.40 18.80 -43.39
CA ASN A 143 -20.67 19.28 -44.74
C ASN A 143 -19.63 20.37 -45.04
N LEU A 144 -18.42 19.92 -45.39
CA LEU A 144 -17.45 20.78 -46.07
C LEU A 144 -17.31 20.18 -47.46
N GLU A 145 -17.78 20.95 -48.44
CA GLU A 145 -17.75 20.62 -49.85
C GLU A 145 -16.35 20.17 -50.25
N SER A 146 -16.26 18.94 -50.73
CA SER A 146 -15.08 18.47 -51.44
C SER A 146 -14.84 19.41 -52.62
N SER A 147 -13.71 20.10 -52.62
CA SER A 147 -13.20 20.78 -53.81
C SER A 147 -13.26 19.80 -54.98
N ARG A 148 -14.05 20.15 -56.00
CA ARG A 148 -14.27 19.29 -57.17
C ARG A 148 -12.91 19.02 -57.81
N PRO A 149 -12.50 17.75 -57.95
CA PRO A 149 -11.20 17.44 -58.52
C PRO A 149 -11.22 17.81 -60.01
N ILE A 150 -10.15 18.42 -60.52
CA ILE A 150 -9.99 19.03 -61.88
C ILE A 150 -10.12 18.01 -63.04
N PHE A 151 -10.37 16.74 -62.71
CA PHE A 151 -10.40 15.60 -63.61
C PHE A 151 -11.45 15.64 -64.75
N PRO A 152 -12.66 16.21 -64.65
CA PRO A 152 -13.61 16.20 -65.77
C PRO A 152 -13.09 17.01 -66.98
N VAL A 153 -12.25 18.02 -66.75
CA VAL A 153 -11.64 18.82 -67.82
C VAL A 153 -10.57 18.02 -68.57
N ILE A 154 -9.78 17.23 -67.85
CA ILE A 154 -8.72 16.38 -68.42
C ILE A 154 -9.33 15.23 -69.25
N TYR A 155 -10.42 14.62 -68.78
CA TYR A 155 -11.11 13.57 -69.54
C TYR A 155 -11.80 14.09 -70.80
N LEU A 156 -12.34 15.31 -70.76
CA LEU A 156 -12.92 15.96 -71.93
C LEU A 156 -11.84 16.26 -72.99
N LEU A 157 -10.65 16.70 -72.56
CA LEU A 157 -9.50 16.89 -73.45
C LEU A 157 -8.97 15.58 -74.04
N LEU A 158 -8.85 14.51 -73.24
CA LEU A 158 -8.41 13.19 -73.73
C LEU A 158 -9.42 12.56 -74.70
N GLY A 159 -10.72 12.70 -74.43
CA GLY A 159 -11.77 12.26 -75.35
C GLY A 159 -11.72 13.02 -76.69
N LEU A 160 -11.48 14.33 -76.65
CA LEU A 160 -11.34 15.16 -77.84
C LEU A 160 -10.10 14.79 -78.65
N ILE A 161 -8.98 14.49 -78.00
CA ILE A 161 -7.75 14.01 -78.64
C ILE A 161 -7.96 12.66 -79.33
N ILE A 162 -8.69 11.73 -78.71
CA ILE A 162 -8.97 10.40 -79.30
C ILE A 162 -9.88 10.54 -80.52
N ILE A 163 -10.89 11.41 -80.46
CA ILE A 163 -11.78 11.69 -81.59
C ILE A 163 -10.99 12.31 -82.75
N VAL A 164 -10.14 13.30 -82.47
CA VAL A 164 -9.30 13.95 -83.49
C VAL A 164 -8.29 12.96 -84.09
N ALA A 165 -7.65 12.12 -83.27
CA ALA A 165 -6.72 11.09 -83.74
C ALA A 165 -7.42 10.05 -84.64
N PHE A 166 -8.68 9.68 -84.33
CA PHE A 166 -9.47 8.75 -85.14
C PHE A 166 -9.79 9.32 -86.54
N PHE A 167 -10.10 10.62 -86.62
CA PHE A 167 -10.33 11.30 -87.90
C PHE A 167 -9.07 11.45 -88.75
N ILE A 168 -7.92 11.68 -88.11
CA ILE A 168 -6.62 11.80 -88.79
C ILE A 168 -6.19 10.43 -89.37
N PHE A 169 -6.39 9.34 -88.64
CA PHE A 169 -5.90 8.01 -89.06
C PHE A 169 -6.69 7.39 -90.23
N LYS A 170 -7.94 7.82 -90.46
CA LYS A 170 -8.81 7.29 -91.54
C LYS A 170 -8.81 8.11 -92.83
N GLY A 171 -8.00 9.17 -92.92
CA GLY A 171 -7.76 9.88 -94.18
C GLY A 171 -8.93 10.71 -94.70
N GLY A 172 -9.70 11.36 -93.81
CA GLY A 172 -10.78 12.29 -94.17
C GLY A 172 -12.17 11.83 -93.75
N PHE A 173 -13.10 12.78 -93.69
CA PHE A 173 -14.51 12.55 -93.34
C PHE A 173 -15.17 11.67 -94.41
N VAL A 174 -15.34 10.38 -94.11
CA VAL A 174 -16.13 9.46 -94.94
C VAL A 174 -17.62 9.76 -94.72
N GLU A 175 -18.39 9.93 -95.79
CA GLU A 175 -19.85 10.25 -95.83
C GLU A 175 -20.77 9.14 -95.27
N ASP A 176 -20.26 8.20 -94.46
CA ASP A 176 -21.05 7.11 -93.90
C ASP A 176 -21.21 7.27 -92.38
N ASP A 177 -22.32 7.90 -91.98
CA ASP A 177 -22.68 8.31 -90.61
C ASP A 177 -22.62 7.17 -89.57
N LYS A 178 -22.69 5.91 -90.02
CA LYS A 178 -22.74 4.73 -89.14
C LYS A 178 -21.43 4.50 -88.38
N TRP A 179 -20.29 4.76 -89.01
CA TRP A 179 -18.97 4.58 -88.36
C TRP A 179 -18.65 5.70 -87.38
N PHE A 180 -19.15 6.91 -87.64
CA PHE A 180 -19.05 8.04 -86.73
C PHE A 180 -19.82 7.78 -85.44
N LEU A 181 -21.06 7.31 -85.55
CA LEU A 181 -21.89 6.94 -84.40
C LEU A 181 -21.28 5.79 -83.57
N LEU A 182 -20.67 4.79 -84.22
CA LEU A 182 -19.98 3.71 -83.53
C LEU A 182 -18.77 4.21 -82.74
N GLY A 183 -17.98 5.12 -83.31
CA GLY A 183 -16.81 5.71 -82.64
C GLY A 183 -17.19 6.50 -81.38
N ILE A 184 -18.29 7.26 -81.43
CA ILE A 184 -18.83 7.98 -80.27
C ILE A 184 -19.29 6.99 -79.19
N ALA A 185 -20.00 5.92 -79.58
CA ALA A 185 -20.51 4.93 -78.63
C ALA A 185 -19.39 4.17 -77.91
N VAL A 186 -18.35 3.75 -78.62
CA VAL A 186 -17.19 3.05 -78.03
C VAL A 186 -16.39 3.99 -77.12
N SER A 187 -16.21 5.25 -77.53
CA SER A 187 -15.53 6.26 -76.71
C SER A 187 -16.31 6.55 -75.43
N ALA A 188 -17.63 6.71 -75.51
CA ALA A 188 -18.49 6.89 -74.35
C ALA A 188 -18.48 5.68 -73.41
N MET A 189 -18.45 4.46 -73.95
CA MET A 189 -18.38 3.22 -73.17
C MET A 189 -17.03 3.06 -72.45
N LEU A 190 -15.91 3.37 -73.12
CA LEU A 190 -14.59 3.40 -72.50
C LEU A 190 -14.48 4.48 -71.43
N MET A 191 -15.02 5.68 -71.69
CA MET A 191 -15.05 6.77 -70.71
C MET A 191 -15.88 6.40 -69.48
N TYR A 192 -17.02 5.73 -69.67
CA TYR A 192 -17.86 5.20 -68.58
C TYR A 192 -17.15 4.09 -67.80
N GLY A 193 -16.43 3.20 -68.48
CA GLY A 193 -15.62 2.15 -67.85
C GLY A 193 -14.50 2.72 -66.98
N VAL A 194 -13.74 3.68 -67.50
CA VAL A 194 -12.69 4.40 -66.75
C VAL A 194 -13.30 5.20 -65.59
N TRP A 195 -14.45 5.84 -65.78
CA TRP A 195 -15.16 6.56 -64.71
C TRP A 195 -15.64 5.63 -63.59
N LYS A 196 -16.20 4.46 -63.92
CA LYS A 196 -16.58 3.43 -62.94
C LYS A 196 -15.36 2.86 -62.21
N PHE A 197 -14.28 2.54 -62.93
CA PHE A 197 -13.07 1.97 -62.36
C PHE A 197 -12.35 2.96 -61.43
N THR A 198 -12.23 4.22 -61.84
CA THR A 198 -11.65 5.28 -61.00
C THR A 198 -12.53 5.55 -59.78
N ASN A 199 -13.86 5.71 -59.93
CA ASN A 199 -14.76 5.84 -58.77
C ASN A 199 -14.69 4.64 -57.81
N GLN A 200 -14.37 3.43 -58.30
CA GLN A 200 -14.20 2.25 -57.45
C GLN A 200 -12.83 2.25 -56.74
N LEU A 201 -11.77 2.76 -57.36
CA LEU A 201 -10.46 2.99 -56.73
C LEU A 201 -10.52 4.11 -55.69
N THR A 202 -11.17 5.23 -56.00
CA THR A 202 -11.32 6.37 -55.06
C THR A 202 -12.18 6.00 -53.86
N ARG A 203 -13.14 5.07 -54.01
CA ARG A 203 -13.93 4.53 -52.88
C ARG A 203 -13.13 3.61 -51.96
N ARG A 204 -11.98 3.05 -52.38
CA ARG A 204 -11.15 2.16 -51.55
C ARG A 204 -10.09 2.88 -50.71
N VAL A 205 -9.81 4.16 -50.96
CA VAL A 205 -8.92 4.96 -50.12
C VAL A 205 -9.64 6.25 -49.71
N PRO A 206 -10.52 6.20 -48.70
CA PRO A 206 -10.95 7.42 -48.06
C PRO A 206 -9.75 7.98 -47.28
N MET A 207 -9.03 8.96 -47.84
CA MET A 207 -8.28 9.92 -47.04
C MET A 207 -9.30 10.75 -46.25
N LYS A 208 -9.91 10.15 -45.21
CA LYS A 208 -10.58 10.92 -44.18
C LYS A 208 -9.52 11.81 -43.56
N SER A 209 -9.70 13.12 -43.67
CA SER A 209 -8.92 14.08 -42.89
C SER A 209 -9.04 13.68 -41.41
N PHE A 210 -7.99 13.06 -40.85
CA PHE A 210 -7.92 12.69 -39.44
C PHE A 210 -7.64 13.95 -38.60
N ASN A 211 -8.53 14.94 -38.72
CA ASN A 211 -8.48 16.20 -37.99
C ASN A 211 -9.22 16.14 -36.65
N ASN A 212 -9.74 14.97 -36.29
CA ASN A 212 -10.48 14.82 -35.05
C ASN A 212 -9.50 14.69 -33.89
N PRO A 213 -9.57 15.55 -32.86
CA PRO A 213 -8.73 15.40 -31.69
C PRO A 213 -9.04 14.09 -30.96
N LYS A 214 -8.08 13.59 -30.19
CA LYS A 214 -8.28 12.50 -29.23
C LYS A 214 -8.51 13.08 -27.84
N LEU A 215 -9.55 12.62 -27.16
CA LEU A 215 -9.72 12.87 -25.74
C LEU A 215 -8.78 11.95 -24.96
N VAL A 216 -7.83 12.53 -24.24
CA VAL A 216 -6.77 11.83 -23.52
C VAL A 216 -7.10 11.70 -22.03
N VAL A 217 -7.75 12.72 -21.45
CA VAL A 217 -8.29 12.69 -20.08
C VAL A 217 -9.73 13.22 -20.12
N ASP A 218 -10.65 12.46 -19.54
CA ASP A 218 -12.09 12.76 -19.49
C ASP A 218 -12.53 12.83 -18.03
N ASN A 219 -12.98 14.00 -17.57
CA ASN A 219 -13.46 14.22 -16.21
C ASN A 219 -14.98 14.43 -16.14
N SER A 220 -15.72 14.20 -17.23
CA SER A 220 -17.12 14.62 -17.38
C SER A 220 -18.15 13.89 -16.51
N GLU A 221 -17.80 12.72 -15.98
CA GLU A 221 -18.64 11.92 -15.07
C GLU A 221 -18.16 11.98 -13.61
N VAL A 222 -17.07 12.70 -13.33
CA VAL A 222 -16.47 12.72 -11.99
C VAL A 222 -17.12 13.79 -11.12
N MET A 223 -17.52 13.40 -9.91
CA MET A 223 -18.22 14.26 -8.94
C MET A 223 -17.30 14.85 -7.86
N THR A 224 -16.06 14.36 -7.78
CA THR A 224 -14.98 14.76 -6.87
C THR A 224 -13.70 14.97 -7.67
N ALA A 225 -12.66 15.56 -7.08
CA ALA A 225 -11.38 15.60 -7.76
C ALA A 225 -10.84 14.17 -8.00
N PRO A 226 -10.09 13.92 -9.09
CA PRO A 226 -9.58 12.59 -9.40
C PRO A 226 -8.58 12.13 -8.35
N PHE A 227 -8.74 10.88 -7.91
CA PHE A 227 -7.74 10.17 -7.10
C PHE A 227 -7.08 9.12 -8.00
N ILE A 228 -5.80 9.29 -8.30
CA ILE A 228 -5.04 8.36 -9.14
C ILE A 228 -3.98 7.69 -8.29
N ASP A 229 -4.15 6.39 -8.06
CA ASP A 229 -3.13 5.53 -7.47
C ASP A 229 -2.14 5.08 -8.55
N ALA A 230 -0.88 5.48 -8.39
CA ALA A 230 0.23 5.15 -9.26
C ALA A 230 1.30 4.30 -8.56
N THR A 231 0.96 3.68 -7.43
CA THR A 231 1.82 2.72 -6.71
C THR A 231 2.31 1.62 -7.67
N GLY A 232 3.62 1.37 -7.70
CA GLY A 232 4.23 0.36 -8.57
C GLY A 232 4.14 0.64 -10.09
N SER A 233 3.79 1.87 -10.50
CA SER A 233 3.66 2.21 -11.92
C SER A 233 4.99 2.14 -12.67
N ARG A 234 4.93 1.67 -13.92
CA ARG A 234 6.02 1.80 -14.90
C ARG A 234 6.00 3.18 -15.56
N ALA A 235 7.09 3.55 -16.23
CA ALA A 235 7.26 4.84 -16.90
C ALA A 235 6.03 5.29 -17.69
N GLY A 236 5.55 4.49 -18.65
CA GLY A 236 4.41 4.86 -19.51
C GLY A 236 3.10 5.03 -18.75
N SER A 237 2.84 4.21 -17.74
CA SER A 237 1.63 4.33 -16.91
C SER A 237 1.68 5.57 -16.00
N LEU A 238 2.87 5.97 -15.54
CA LEU A 238 3.07 7.14 -14.69
C LEU A 238 3.10 8.44 -15.50
N LEU A 239 3.92 8.49 -16.54
CA LEU A 239 4.36 9.69 -17.26
C LEU A 239 3.75 9.80 -18.67
N GLY A 240 2.99 8.82 -19.12
CA GLY A 240 2.36 8.78 -20.45
C GLY A 240 3.22 8.07 -21.48
N ASP A 241 2.57 7.66 -22.57
CA ASP A 241 3.22 6.91 -23.64
C ASP A 241 2.61 7.25 -25.01
N VAL A 242 3.33 6.91 -26.07
CA VAL A 242 2.81 6.99 -27.44
C VAL A 242 2.90 5.61 -28.07
N LYS A 243 1.75 5.07 -28.49
CA LYS A 243 1.67 3.74 -29.10
C LYS A 243 2.56 3.61 -30.33
N HIS A 244 3.15 2.44 -30.50
CA HIS A 244 3.87 2.07 -31.71
C HIS A 244 2.92 2.08 -32.91
N ASP A 245 3.38 2.69 -34.00
CA ASP A 245 2.80 2.53 -35.33
C ASP A 245 3.67 1.60 -36.18
N PRO A 246 3.18 0.42 -36.59
CA PRO A 246 3.88 -0.49 -37.49
C PRO A 246 3.96 0.02 -38.94
N LEU A 247 3.09 0.96 -39.33
CA LEU A 247 2.93 1.41 -40.72
C LEU A 247 3.47 2.84 -40.90
N GLN A 248 4.72 3.08 -40.48
CA GLN A 248 5.35 4.40 -40.52
C GLN A 248 5.55 4.98 -41.94
N SER A 249 5.50 4.14 -42.99
CA SER A 249 5.79 4.55 -44.37
C SER A 249 4.52 4.62 -45.23
N GLY A 250 4.42 5.66 -46.05
CA GLY A 250 3.40 5.78 -47.10
C GLY A 250 2.04 6.37 -46.70
N GLY A 251 1.93 7.03 -45.53
CA GLY A 251 0.70 7.72 -45.11
C GLY A 251 -0.47 6.79 -44.74
N LEU A 252 -0.17 5.49 -44.53
CA LEU A 252 -1.11 4.46 -44.08
C LEU A 252 -1.09 4.26 -42.56
N GLY A 253 -0.20 4.96 -41.87
CA GLY A 253 -0.01 4.91 -40.42
C GLY A 253 -1.15 5.56 -39.63
N THR A 254 -1.17 5.30 -38.33
CA THR A 254 -2.09 5.97 -37.40
C THR A 254 -1.48 7.32 -36.99
N PRO A 255 -2.20 8.45 -37.19
CA PRO A 255 -1.69 9.78 -36.84
C PRO A 255 -1.20 9.86 -35.39
N ALA A 256 -0.06 10.52 -35.18
CA ALA A 256 0.62 10.58 -33.88
C ALA A 256 -0.29 11.04 -32.74
N HIS A 257 -1.10 12.09 -32.96
CA HIS A 257 -2.01 12.65 -31.96
C HIS A 257 -3.08 11.64 -31.44
N LEU A 258 -3.47 10.65 -32.25
CA LEU A 258 -4.41 9.59 -31.86
C LEU A 258 -3.73 8.46 -31.08
N ARG A 259 -2.39 8.37 -31.14
CA ARG A 259 -1.59 7.35 -30.44
C ARG A 259 -1.14 7.77 -29.04
N VAL A 260 -1.32 9.04 -28.68
CA VAL A 260 -0.98 9.60 -27.36
C VAL A 260 -1.85 8.99 -26.25
N GLU A 261 -1.21 8.51 -25.17
CA GLU A 261 -1.87 7.95 -23.98
C GLU A 261 -1.43 8.71 -22.72
N ALA A 262 -2.39 9.13 -21.89
CA ALA A 262 -2.09 9.88 -20.67
C ALA A 262 -1.52 8.99 -19.55
N GLY A 263 -0.40 9.43 -18.99
CA GLY A 263 0.11 8.95 -17.71
C GLY A 263 -0.77 9.30 -16.51
N ALA A 264 -0.49 8.66 -15.38
CA ALA A 264 -1.12 8.95 -14.09
C ALA A 264 -0.97 10.43 -13.68
N VAL A 265 0.18 11.05 -13.97
CA VAL A 265 0.40 12.49 -13.69
C VAL A 265 -0.64 13.38 -14.39
N HIS A 266 -1.03 13.06 -15.62
CA HIS A 266 -2.02 13.83 -16.37
C HIS A 266 -3.45 13.52 -15.93
N ARG A 267 -3.74 12.25 -15.64
CA ARG A 267 -5.06 11.84 -15.10
C ARG A 267 -5.31 12.43 -13.71
N ALA A 268 -4.25 12.72 -12.95
CA ALA A 268 -4.31 13.36 -11.65
C ALA A 268 -4.39 14.90 -11.72
N ASN A 269 -4.39 15.50 -12.92
CA ASN A 269 -4.49 16.95 -13.08
C ASN A 269 -5.69 17.49 -12.30
N LYS A 270 -5.46 18.50 -11.46
CA LYS A 270 -6.45 19.11 -10.53
C LYS A 270 -7.00 18.17 -9.45
N GLY A 271 -6.36 17.02 -9.25
CA GLY A 271 -6.69 16.06 -8.20
C GLY A 271 -5.48 15.59 -7.41
N VAL A 272 -5.51 14.33 -6.98
CA VAL A 272 -4.49 13.69 -6.17
C VAL A 272 -3.77 12.62 -6.97
N LEU A 273 -2.44 12.67 -6.93
CA LEU A 273 -1.58 11.58 -7.36
C LEU A 273 -1.05 10.88 -6.09
N PHE A 274 -1.44 9.63 -5.88
CA PHE A 274 -0.98 8.81 -4.76
C PHE A 274 0.06 7.81 -5.23
N ILE A 275 1.18 7.71 -4.51
CA ILE A 275 2.24 6.73 -4.77
C ILE A 275 2.70 6.17 -3.43
N ASP A 276 2.25 4.97 -3.08
CA ASP A 276 2.86 4.20 -1.99
C ASP A 276 4.19 3.60 -2.45
N GLU A 277 5.05 3.27 -1.48
CA GLU A 277 6.39 2.76 -1.72
C GLU A 277 7.15 3.57 -2.78
N ILE A 278 7.10 4.91 -2.69
CA ILE A 278 7.62 5.81 -3.74
C ILE A 278 9.10 5.57 -4.09
N ALA A 279 9.87 5.03 -3.14
CA ALA A 279 11.26 4.65 -3.34
C ALA A 279 11.45 3.47 -4.32
N SER A 280 10.41 2.65 -4.54
CA SER A 280 10.42 1.55 -5.51
C SER A 280 10.46 2.03 -6.96
N LEU A 281 10.06 3.28 -7.23
CA LEU A 281 10.20 3.88 -8.55
C LEU A 281 11.68 4.08 -8.88
N LYS A 282 12.05 3.81 -10.13
CA LYS A 282 13.40 4.12 -10.61
C LYS A 282 13.71 5.61 -10.40
N TRP A 283 14.95 5.91 -10.05
CA TRP A 283 15.39 7.29 -9.78
C TRP A 283 15.12 8.24 -10.95
N GLN A 284 15.28 7.79 -12.18
CA GLN A 284 14.95 8.56 -13.38
C GLN A 284 13.48 9.01 -13.39
N TRP A 285 12.56 8.11 -13.04
CA TRP A 285 11.13 8.43 -13.01
C TRP A 285 10.77 9.34 -11.83
N GLN A 286 11.49 9.25 -10.72
CA GLN A 286 11.36 10.20 -9.60
C GLN A 286 11.83 11.61 -10.00
N GLN A 287 12.86 11.72 -10.84
CA GLN A 287 13.33 12.99 -11.41
C GLN A 287 12.30 13.55 -12.40
N GLU A 288 11.75 12.73 -13.28
CA GLU A 288 10.68 13.16 -14.21
C GLU A 288 9.41 13.58 -13.46
N LEU A 289 9.06 12.87 -12.38
CA LEU A 289 7.97 13.26 -11.48
C LEU A 289 8.25 14.62 -10.83
N LEU A 290 9.49 14.88 -10.39
CA LEU A 290 9.90 16.17 -9.85
C LEU A 290 9.70 17.29 -10.89
N THR A 291 10.08 17.06 -12.15
CA THR A 291 9.84 18.00 -13.25
C THR A 291 8.34 18.26 -13.43
N ALA A 292 7.52 17.21 -13.46
CA ALA A 292 6.06 17.33 -13.56
C ALA A 292 5.46 18.16 -12.40
N MET A 293 5.98 17.98 -11.17
CA MET A 293 5.57 18.76 -9.99
C MET A 293 5.97 20.24 -10.08
N GLN A 294 7.14 20.54 -10.67
CA GLN A 294 7.65 21.90 -10.79
C GLN A 294 6.91 22.68 -11.88
N GLU A 295 6.78 22.08 -13.06
CA GLU A 295 6.21 22.72 -14.25
C GLU A 295 4.68 22.67 -14.27
N LYS A 296 4.07 21.75 -13.48
CA LYS A 296 2.63 21.43 -13.52
C LYS A 296 2.13 21.02 -14.90
N ARG A 297 3.07 20.73 -15.80
CA ARG A 297 2.87 20.25 -17.16
C ARG A 297 3.98 19.26 -17.49
N TYR A 298 3.63 18.20 -18.21
CA TYR A 298 4.59 17.19 -18.64
C TYR A 298 4.28 16.77 -20.08
N ALA A 299 5.29 16.66 -20.92
CA ALA A 299 5.12 16.23 -22.30
C ALA A 299 4.97 14.71 -22.37
N ILE A 300 4.02 14.22 -23.16
CA ILE A 300 3.84 12.78 -23.38
C ILE A 300 4.76 12.36 -24.52
N THR A 301 5.56 11.32 -24.28
CA THR A 301 6.51 10.77 -25.26
C THR A 301 6.51 9.26 -25.21
N GLY A 302 6.88 8.59 -26.31
CA GLY A 302 7.07 7.15 -26.33
C GLY A 302 8.18 6.71 -25.38
N GLN A 303 7.89 5.76 -24.50
CA GLN A 303 8.82 5.34 -23.44
C GLN A 303 9.82 4.27 -23.87
N SER A 304 9.52 3.55 -24.95
CA SER A 304 10.42 2.55 -25.53
C SER A 304 11.17 3.14 -26.71
N GLU A 305 12.49 3.23 -26.62
CA GLU A 305 13.37 3.73 -27.70
C GLU A 305 13.24 2.92 -29.00
N LEU A 306 12.87 1.64 -28.90
CA LEU A 306 12.63 0.76 -30.04
C LEU A 306 11.27 0.98 -30.71
N SER A 307 10.42 1.83 -30.14
CA SER A 307 9.10 2.14 -30.66
C SER A 307 9.14 3.39 -31.54
N SER A 308 8.43 3.39 -32.66
CA SER A 308 8.08 4.60 -33.42
C SER A 308 7.40 5.70 -32.60
N GLY A 309 6.81 5.35 -31.45
CA GLY A 309 6.31 6.33 -30.49
C GLY A 309 7.40 7.20 -29.85
N ALA A 310 8.66 6.75 -29.77
CA ALA A 310 9.75 7.50 -29.17
C ALA A 310 10.11 8.79 -29.93
N MET A 311 9.78 8.84 -31.23
CA MET A 311 9.96 10.03 -32.07
C MET A 311 8.86 11.08 -31.83
N VAL A 312 7.78 10.72 -31.15
CA VAL A 312 6.63 11.59 -30.90
C VAL A 312 6.74 12.18 -29.51
N LYS A 313 6.72 13.50 -29.42
CA LYS A 313 6.70 14.24 -28.15
C LYS A 313 5.67 15.35 -28.22
N THR A 314 4.63 15.27 -27.41
CA THR A 314 3.56 16.28 -27.41
C THR A 314 4.03 17.63 -26.86
N ASP A 315 3.24 18.67 -27.08
CA ASP A 315 3.30 19.84 -26.20
C ASP A 315 3.05 19.42 -24.74
N PRO A 316 3.59 20.13 -23.74
CA PRO A 316 3.40 19.79 -22.34
C PRO A 316 1.92 19.73 -21.94
N ALA A 317 1.43 18.54 -21.58
CA ALA A 317 0.08 18.31 -21.11
C ALA A 317 -0.05 18.70 -19.63
N PRO A 318 -1.20 19.26 -19.19
CA PRO A 318 -1.36 19.66 -17.80
C PRO A 318 -1.36 18.48 -16.83
N CYS A 319 -0.67 18.67 -15.70
CA CYS A 319 -0.51 17.71 -14.62
C CYS A 319 -0.37 18.45 -13.27
N ASP A 320 -1.27 19.38 -12.98
CA ASP A 320 -1.30 20.14 -11.72
C ASP A 320 -1.96 19.31 -10.61
N PHE A 321 -1.26 18.26 -10.15
CA PHE A 321 -1.72 17.34 -9.11
C PHE A 321 -1.17 17.68 -7.73
N VAL A 322 -1.90 17.28 -6.69
CA VAL A 322 -1.38 17.19 -5.32
C VAL A 322 -0.78 15.80 -5.12
N LEU A 323 0.54 15.70 -5.06
CA LEU A 323 1.24 14.46 -4.71
C LEU A 323 1.01 14.10 -3.23
N ILE A 324 0.49 12.90 -2.98
CA ILE A 324 0.53 12.22 -1.69
C ILE A 324 1.47 11.01 -1.85
N ALA A 325 2.73 11.18 -1.47
CA ALA A 325 3.71 10.12 -1.46
C ALA A 325 3.60 9.33 -0.15
N ALA A 326 3.81 8.03 -0.19
CA ALA A 326 3.76 7.17 0.97
C ALA A 326 4.92 6.15 0.97
N GLY A 327 5.25 5.66 2.16
CA GLY A 327 6.22 4.61 2.36
C GLY A 327 6.48 4.29 3.83
N ASN A 328 7.51 3.51 4.08
CA ASN A 328 8.05 3.20 5.39
C ASN A 328 9.35 3.98 5.67
N VAL A 329 9.94 3.81 6.86
CA VAL A 329 11.17 4.52 7.26
C VAL A 329 12.40 4.14 6.41
N ASN A 330 12.44 2.92 5.88
CA ASN A 330 13.51 2.47 4.99
C ASN A 330 13.39 3.12 3.60
N ASP A 331 12.17 3.26 3.08
CA ASP A 331 11.91 3.93 1.79
C ASP A 331 12.43 5.37 1.79
N LEU A 332 12.33 6.06 2.94
CA LEU A 332 12.81 7.42 3.11
C LEU A 332 14.31 7.58 2.82
N LYS A 333 15.11 6.53 3.07
CA LYS A 333 16.55 6.50 2.80
C LYS A 333 16.87 6.28 1.32
N GLN A 334 15.96 5.64 0.59
CA GLN A 334 16.14 5.22 -0.81
C GLN A 334 15.50 6.18 -1.82
N MET A 335 14.62 7.08 -1.35
CA MET A 335 13.99 8.12 -2.17
C MET A 335 15.03 9.10 -2.76
N HIS A 336 14.80 9.54 -3.99
CA HIS A 336 15.66 10.53 -4.66
C HIS A 336 15.74 11.82 -3.82
N PRO A 337 16.95 12.29 -3.45
CA PRO A 337 17.11 13.42 -2.52
C PRO A 337 16.40 14.71 -2.95
N ALA A 338 16.40 15.01 -4.24
CA ALA A 338 15.74 16.22 -4.76
C ALA A 338 14.21 16.15 -4.65
N LEU A 339 13.61 14.97 -4.86
CA LEU A 339 12.16 14.77 -4.74
C LEU A 339 11.74 14.92 -3.27
N ARG A 340 12.48 14.27 -2.36
CA ARG A 340 12.28 14.40 -0.92
C ARG A 340 12.40 15.84 -0.45
N SER A 341 13.47 16.54 -0.86
CA SER A 341 13.70 17.95 -0.53
C SER A 341 12.56 18.83 -1.02
N ARG A 342 12.00 18.55 -2.21
CA ARG A 342 10.87 19.29 -2.76
C ARG A 342 9.59 19.10 -1.94
N ILE A 343 9.27 17.86 -1.54
CA ILE A 343 8.08 17.60 -0.72
C ILE A 343 8.24 18.26 0.65
N ARG A 344 9.39 18.12 1.30
CA ARG A 344 9.66 18.71 2.61
C ARG A 344 9.66 20.25 2.58
N GLY A 345 10.26 20.85 1.56
CA GLY A 345 10.41 22.31 1.47
C GLY A 345 9.15 23.05 1.06
N ALA A 346 8.23 22.39 0.33
CA ALA A 346 7.03 23.02 -0.21
C ALA A 346 5.72 22.34 0.24
N GLY A 347 5.80 21.36 1.14
CA GLY A 347 4.70 20.49 1.56
C GLY A 347 4.81 20.08 3.02
N TYR A 348 4.39 18.85 3.34
CA TYR A 348 4.38 18.32 4.71
C TYR A 348 4.92 16.90 4.76
N ASP A 349 5.68 16.60 5.82
CA ASP A 349 6.10 15.24 6.17
C ASP A 349 5.29 14.81 7.40
N VAL A 350 4.68 13.62 7.35
CA VAL A 350 3.86 13.06 8.42
C VAL A 350 4.36 11.67 8.75
N TYR A 351 4.68 11.45 10.02
CA TYR A 351 4.88 10.11 10.54
C TYR A 351 3.54 9.60 11.08
N MET A 352 3.12 8.43 10.60
CA MET A 352 1.84 7.82 10.95
C MET A 352 1.97 7.07 12.27
N ASP A 353 1.02 7.31 13.17
CA ASP A 353 0.96 6.59 14.44
C ASP A 353 0.59 5.11 14.21
N ASP A 354 1.18 4.21 15.00
CA ASP A 354 0.93 2.76 14.95
C ASP A 354 0.00 2.29 16.10
N THR A 355 -0.19 3.14 17.10
CA THR A 355 -1.00 2.90 18.28
C THR A 355 -1.74 4.17 18.69
N LEU A 356 -2.84 4.00 19.41
CA LEU A 356 -3.69 5.07 19.92
C LEU A 356 -4.00 4.83 21.39
N GLU A 357 -4.05 5.87 22.23
CA GLU A 357 -4.39 5.70 23.64
C GLU A 357 -5.77 5.05 23.84
N ASP A 358 -5.87 4.12 24.79
CA ASP A 358 -7.09 3.40 25.15
C ASP A 358 -7.99 4.27 26.05
N THR A 359 -8.69 5.21 25.43
CA THR A 359 -9.71 6.06 26.06
C THR A 359 -11.11 5.66 25.59
N GLU A 360 -12.14 6.04 26.35
CA GLU A 360 -13.54 5.79 25.95
C GLU A 360 -13.85 6.40 24.58
N ASP A 361 -13.39 7.63 24.32
CA ASP A 361 -13.56 8.30 23.03
C ASP A 361 -12.90 7.53 21.88
N ASN A 362 -11.70 6.99 22.12
CA ASN A 362 -11.01 6.20 21.12
C ASN A 362 -11.67 4.83 20.92
N GLN A 363 -12.17 4.17 21.97
CA GLN A 363 -12.97 2.96 21.83
C GLN A 363 -14.24 3.18 20.99
N ILE A 364 -14.89 4.35 21.11
CA ILE A 364 -16.02 4.74 20.24
C ILE A 364 -15.57 4.81 18.76
N LYS A 365 -14.36 5.32 18.49
CA LYS A 365 -13.79 5.30 17.13
C LYS A 365 -13.65 3.87 16.60
N TYR A 366 -13.33 2.86 17.43
CA TYR A 366 -13.29 1.45 17.02
C TYR A 366 -14.67 0.84 16.79
N ILE A 367 -15.69 1.21 17.57
CA ILE A 367 -17.08 0.82 17.28
C ILE A 367 -17.47 1.30 15.88
N ARG A 368 -17.14 2.56 15.58
CA ARG A 368 -17.37 3.18 14.26
C ARG A 368 -16.55 2.50 13.16
N PHE A 369 -15.30 2.13 13.43
CA PHE A 369 -14.45 1.38 12.51
C PHE A 369 -15.12 0.06 12.08
N VAL A 370 -15.65 -0.73 13.02
CA VAL A 370 -16.35 -1.99 12.66
C VAL A 370 -17.57 -1.71 11.77
N ALA A 371 -18.35 -0.68 12.09
CA ALA A 371 -19.49 -0.28 11.26
C ALA A 371 -19.07 0.17 9.85
N GLN A 372 -17.96 0.91 9.73
CA GLN A 372 -17.37 1.32 8.44
C GLN A 372 -16.91 0.11 7.62
N GLU A 373 -16.22 -0.84 8.23
CA GLU A 373 -15.74 -2.05 7.56
C GLU A 373 -16.89 -2.90 7.02
N VAL A 374 -17.94 -3.12 7.82
CA VAL A 374 -19.16 -3.82 7.40
C VAL A 374 -19.83 -3.10 6.22
N LYS A 375 -20.02 -1.78 6.32
CA LYS A 375 -20.64 -0.98 5.26
C LYS A 375 -19.83 -0.98 3.96
N ARG A 376 -18.49 -0.93 4.07
CA ARG A 376 -17.58 -0.91 2.93
C ARG A 376 -17.51 -2.27 2.24
N ASP A 377 -17.54 -3.36 3.01
CA ASP A 377 -17.49 -4.70 2.45
C ASP A 377 -18.82 -5.10 1.79
N GLY A 378 -19.95 -4.80 2.45
CA GLY A 378 -21.30 -4.98 1.92
C GLY A 378 -21.77 -6.44 1.78
N ARG A 379 -20.94 -7.43 2.17
CA ARG A 379 -21.28 -8.86 2.07
C ARG A 379 -21.43 -9.54 3.43
N ILE A 380 -20.92 -8.92 4.49
CA ILE A 380 -20.95 -9.46 5.86
C ILE A 380 -22.08 -8.82 6.70
N PRO A 381 -22.66 -9.56 7.66
CA PRO A 381 -23.70 -9.03 8.54
C PRO A 381 -23.14 -8.04 9.57
N HIS A 382 -24.03 -7.26 10.18
CA HIS A 382 -23.68 -6.37 11.29
C HIS A 382 -23.23 -7.14 12.53
N PHE A 383 -22.47 -6.48 13.40
CA PHE A 383 -21.89 -7.08 14.61
C PHE A 383 -22.76 -6.76 15.82
N THR A 384 -22.91 -7.72 16.74
CA THR A 384 -23.49 -7.44 18.07
C THR A 384 -22.52 -6.62 18.92
N ARG A 385 -23.03 -5.94 19.95
CA ARG A 385 -22.19 -5.19 20.91
C ARG A 385 -21.04 -6.03 21.47
N ASP A 386 -21.35 -7.23 21.94
CA ASP A 386 -20.36 -8.12 22.57
C ASP A 386 -19.27 -8.57 21.58
N ALA A 387 -19.62 -8.70 20.30
CA ALA A 387 -18.66 -8.97 19.24
C ALA A 387 -17.73 -7.77 19.01
N VAL A 388 -18.27 -6.55 18.97
CA VAL A 388 -17.46 -5.32 18.83
C VAL A 388 -16.52 -5.13 20.03
N LEU A 389 -16.97 -5.39 21.26
CA LEU A 389 -16.12 -5.31 22.44
C LEU A 389 -14.94 -6.30 22.36
N LEU A 390 -15.18 -7.50 21.82
CA LEU A 390 -14.11 -8.47 21.59
C LEU A 390 -13.13 -8.03 20.50
N ILE A 391 -13.57 -7.29 19.47
CA ILE A 391 -12.67 -6.65 18.50
C ILE A 391 -11.81 -5.55 19.17
N ILE A 392 -12.39 -4.76 20.07
CA ILE A 392 -11.64 -3.73 20.83
C ILE A 392 -10.61 -4.41 21.73
N GLU A 393 -10.97 -5.50 22.40
CA GLU A 393 -10.03 -6.29 23.21
C GLU A 393 -8.88 -6.84 22.37
N GLU A 394 -9.18 -7.33 21.16
CA GLU A 394 -8.15 -7.76 20.20
C GLU A 394 -7.28 -6.57 19.73
N ALA A 395 -7.86 -5.38 19.57
CA ALA A 395 -7.11 -4.17 19.24
C ALA A 395 -6.12 -3.77 20.36
N LYS A 396 -6.48 -3.96 21.63
CA LYS A 396 -5.59 -3.78 22.79
C LYS A 396 -4.46 -4.81 22.76
N ARG A 397 -4.80 -6.09 22.56
CA ARG A 397 -3.83 -7.20 22.49
C ARG A 397 -2.79 -6.96 21.40
N ARG A 398 -3.24 -6.56 20.21
CA ARG A 398 -2.39 -6.27 19.04
C ARG A 398 -1.60 -4.97 19.15
N ALA A 399 -1.98 -4.05 20.04
CA ALA A 399 -1.18 -2.85 20.29
C ALA A 399 0.18 -3.20 20.93
N GLY A 400 0.26 -4.34 21.63
CA GLY A 400 1.50 -4.79 22.29
C GLY A 400 2.02 -3.80 23.35
N ARG A 401 1.19 -2.85 23.78
CA ARG A 401 1.53 -1.74 24.67
C ARG A 401 0.35 -1.44 25.59
N LYS A 402 0.62 -1.31 26.88
CA LYS A 402 -0.39 -0.93 27.89
C LYS A 402 -1.19 0.31 27.51
N LYS A 403 -2.49 0.28 27.81
CA LYS A 403 -3.42 1.41 27.61
C LYS A 403 -3.39 1.98 26.18
N HIS A 404 -3.15 1.12 25.19
CA HIS A 404 -3.17 1.50 23.78
C HIS A 404 -4.02 0.52 22.96
N LEU A 405 -4.43 0.96 21.78
CA LEU A 405 -5.17 0.24 20.75
C LEU A 405 -4.34 0.27 19.46
N THR A 406 -4.30 -0.82 18.70
CA THR A 406 -3.53 -0.89 17.45
C THR A 406 -4.14 -0.05 16.33
N LEU A 407 -3.34 0.77 15.65
CA LEU A 407 -3.73 1.46 14.42
C LEU A 407 -3.39 0.69 13.15
N ASN A 408 -2.97 -0.58 13.26
CA ASN A 408 -2.91 -1.50 12.13
C ASN A 408 -4.32 -2.02 11.79
N LEU A 409 -5.15 -1.09 11.30
CA LEU A 409 -6.57 -1.32 11.04
C LEU A 409 -6.81 -2.24 9.85
N ARG A 410 -5.81 -2.41 8.97
CA ARG A 410 -5.88 -3.38 7.85
C ARG A 410 -5.98 -4.81 8.37
N GLU A 411 -5.12 -5.19 9.32
CA GLU A 411 -5.16 -6.52 9.92
C GLU A 411 -6.39 -6.72 10.81
N LEU A 412 -6.77 -5.69 11.58
CA LEU A 412 -7.97 -5.75 12.40
C LEU A 412 -9.24 -5.86 11.52
N GLY A 413 -9.30 -5.14 10.40
CA GLY A 413 -10.36 -5.25 9.41
C GLY A 413 -10.36 -6.59 8.67
N GLY A 414 -9.20 -7.24 8.55
CA GLY A 414 -9.09 -8.64 8.12
C GLY A 414 -9.84 -9.58 9.05
N LEU A 415 -9.66 -9.44 10.36
CA LEU A 415 -10.40 -10.21 11.36
C LEU A 415 -11.91 -9.93 11.32
N VAL A 416 -12.32 -8.66 11.15
CA VAL A 416 -13.73 -8.28 11.01
C VAL A 416 -14.36 -8.99 9.80
N ARG A 417 -13.71 -8.95 8.63
CA ARG A 417 -14.22 -9.62 7.42
C ARG A 417 -14.30 -11.13 7.59
N ALA A 418 -13.25 -11.77 8.11
CA ALA A 418 -13.26 -13.21 8.35
C ALA A 418 -14.35 -13.66 9.33
N ALA A 419 -14.58 -12.90 10.41
CA ALA A 419 -15.68 -13.18 11.34
C ALA A 419 -17.06 -13.00 10.68
N GLY A 420 -17.18 -12.04 9.78
CA GLY A 420 -18.35 -11.86 8.94
C GLY A 420 -18.59 -13.02 7.98
N ASP A 421 -17.55 -13.49 7.29
CA ASP A 421 -17.64 -14.62 6.36
C ASP A 421 -18.09 -15.91 7.08
N ILE A 422 -17.54 -16.18 8.27
CA ILE A 422 -17.96 -17.31 9.11
C ILE A 422 -19.43 -17.17 9.53
N ALA A 423 -19.88 -15.96 9.89
CA ALA A 423 -21.27 -15.72 10.23
C ALA A 423 -22.21 -15.96 9.03
N VAL A 424 -21.79 -15.59 7.81
CA VAL A 424 -22.52 -15.86 6.57
C VAL A 424 -22.60 -17.37 6.30
N GLU A 425 -21.49 -18.09 6.46
CA GLU A 425 -21.43 -19.55 6.33
C GLU A 425 -22.38 -20.26 7.32
N GLU A 426 -22.39 -19.80 8.56
CA GLU A 426 -23.29 -20.30 9.63
C GLU A 426 -24.72 -19.76 9.53
N LYS A 427 -25.03 -18.94 8.52
CA LYS A 427 -26.34 -18.29 8.28
C LYS A 427 -26.84 -17.47 9.47
N ALA A 428 -25.93 -16.89 10.23
CA ALA A 428 -26.25 -16.03 11.37
C ALA A 428 -26.66 -14.62 10.90
N SER A 429 -27.69 -14.05 11.52
CA SER A 429 -28.16 -12.70 11.18
C SER A 429 -27.18 -11.60 11.62
N TYR A 430 -26.37 -11.86 12.64
CA TYR A 430 -25.37 -10.94 13.18
C TYR A 430 -24.09 -11.68 13.55
N VAL A 431 -22.95 -10.98 13.46
CA VAL A 431 -21.68 -11.50 13.97
C VAL A 431 -21.67 -11.46 15.49
N GLN A 432 -21.39 -12.61 16.11
CA GLN A 432 -21.28 -12.80 17.56
C GLN A 432 -19.82 -13.08 17.97
N GLN A 433 -19.54 -13.13 19.27
CA GLN A 433 -18.19 -13.41 19.79
C GLN A 433 -17.63 -14.76 19.30
N GLU A 434 -18.48 -15.77 19.15
CA GLU A 434 -18.07 -17.10 18.70
C GLU A 434 -17.45 -17.07 17.29
N HIS A 435 -18.04 -16.30 16.37
CA HIS A 435 -17.51 -16.16 15.01
C HIS A 435 -16.15 -15.46 15.01
N ILE A 436 -15.93 -14.48 15.91
CA ILE A 436 -14.62 -13.82 16.05
C ILE A 436 -13.57 -14.81 16.57
N ARG A 437 -13.92 -15.63 17.57
CA ARG A 437 -13.00 -16.66 18.10
C ARG A 437 -12.59 -17.65 17.01
N LYS A 438 -13.53 -18.13 16.20
CA LYS A 438 -13.25 -18.99 15.04
C LYS A 438 -12.40 -18.26 13.97
N ALA A 439 -12.70 -16.98 13.72
CA ALA A 439 -11.97 -16.16 12.75
C ALA A 439 -10.52 -15.91 13.12
N LYS A 440 -10.14 -15.90 14.42
CA LYS A 440 -8.75 -15.66 14.83
C LYS A 440 -7.75 -16.64 14.19
N ALA A 441 -8.14 -17.92 14.08
CA ALA A 441 -7.28 -18.94 13.47
C ALA A 441 -7.16 -18.76 11.95
N VAL A 442 -8.26 -18.40 11.28
CA VAL A 442 -8.33 -18.27 9.82
C VAL A 442 -7.70 -16.95 9.32
N ALA A 443 -7.87 -15.87 10.10
CA ALA A 443 -7.38 -14.54 9.78
C ALA A 443 -5.94 -14.27 10.25
N ALA A 444 -5.24 -15.28 10.77
CA ALA A 444 -3.85 -15.16 11.17
C ALA A 444 -2.97 -14.86 9.93
N PRO A 445 -2.07 -13.85 9.99
CA PRO A 445 -1.11 -13.59 8.92
C PRO A 445 -0.26 -14.82 8.59
N LEU A 446 0.27 -14.89 7.37
CA LEU A 446 1.09 -16.02 6.92
C LEU A 446 2.31 -16.22 7.84
N GLU A 447 2.91 -15.12 8.29
CA GLU A 447 4.02 -15.09 9.24
C GLU A 447 3.64 -15.85 10.52
N GLN A 448 2.44 -15.58 11.06
CA GLN A 448 1.93 -16.28 12.23
C GLN A 448 1.63 -17.75 11.95
N GLN A 449 1.10 -18.09 10.77
CA GLN A 449 0.83 -19.49 10.40
C GLN A 449 2.12 -20.31 10.26
N VAL A 450 3.14 -19.74 9.61
CA VAL A 450 4.47 -20.36 9.48
C VAL A 450 5.09 -20.53 10.86
N ALA A 451 5.07 -19.49 11.69
CA ALA A 451 5.59 -19.57 13.05
C ALA A 451 4.86 -20.64 13.89
N SER A 452 3.53 -20.73 13.77
CA SER A 452 2.72 -21.73 14.48
C SER A 452 3.09 -23.16 14.07
N LYS A 453 3.27 -23.43 12.76
CA LYS A 453 3.71 -24.74 12.28
C LYS A 453 5.12 -25.09 12.75
N LEU A 454 6.04 -24.13 12.73
CA LEU A 454 7.41 -24.33 13.25
C LEU A 454 7.40 -24.64 14.74
N ILE A 455 6.54 -23.97 15.51
CA ILE A 455 6.36 -24.25 16.95
C ILE A 455 5.77 -25.64 17.16
N GLU A 456 4.77 -26.05 16.37
CA GLU A 456 4.17 -27.38 16.44
C GLU A 456 5.22 -28.47 16.24
N HIS A 457 6.07 -28.34 15.22
CA HIS A 457 7.16 -29.28 14.97
C HIS A 457 8.19 -29.27 16.13
N LYS A 458 8.50 -28.11 16.71
CA LYS A 458 9.40 -28.03 17.89
C LYS A 458 8.77 -28.65 19.14
N LYS A 459 7.44 -28.63 19.28
CA LYS A 459 6.69 -29.26 20.39
C LYS A 459 6.71 -30.79 20.33
N GLU A 460 6.93 -31.41 19.17
CA GLU A 460 7.10 -32.87 19.09
C GLU A 460 8.39 -33.33 19.77
N TYR A 461 9.45 -32.52 19.69
CA TYR A 461 10.76 -32.81 20.27
C TYR A 461 11.02 -31.95 21.51
N ARG A 462 10.10 -31.98 22.48
CA ARG A 462 10.24 -31.20 23.74
C ARG A 462 11.50 -31.59 24.50
N VAL A 463 12.44 -30.65 24.62
CA VAL A 463 13.66 -30.78 25.42
C VAL A 463 13.60 -29.96 26.72
N PHE A 464 12.43 -29.86 27.35
CA PHE A 464 12.28 -29.18 28.65
C PHE A 464 11.31 -29.91 29.57
N SER A 465 11.52 -29.72 30.87
CA SER A 465 10.66 -30.23 31.92
C SER A 465 9.76 -29.11 32.45
N VAL A 466 8.59 -29.48 32.95
CA VAL A 466 7.63 -28.54 33.58
C VAL A 466 7.42 -28.83 35.07
N GLU A 467 8.08 -29.87 35.58
CA GLU A 467 8.02 -30.34 36.96
C GLU A 467 9.44 -30.63 37.47
N GLY A 468 9.59 -30.61 38.79
CA GLY A 468 10.87 -30.86 39.47
C GLY A 468 11.83 -29.68 39.39
N SER A 469 13.12 -29.98 39.58
CA SER A 469 14.19 -28.97 39.58
C SER A 469 15.46 -29.50 38.95
N ALA A 470 16.24 -28.64 38.31
CA ALA A 470 17.51 -29.00 37.68
C ALA A 470 18.56 -27.90 37.87
N VAL A 471 19.81 -28.28 38.11
CA VAL A 471 20.94 -27.34 38.18
C VAL A 471 21.27 -26.86 36.76
N GLY A 472 21.55 -25.56 36.63
CA GLY A 472 22.00 -24.95 35.38
C GLY A 472 20.96 -24.90 34.26
N ARG A 473 19.72 -25.37 34.46
CA ARG A 473 18.70 -25.48 33.40
C ARG A 473 17.47 -24.64 33.70
N VAL A 474 17.10 -23.79 32.75
CA VAL A 474 15.99 -22.84 32.90
C VAL A 474 15.07 -22.84 31.68
N ASN A 475 13.77 -22.63 31.93
CA ASN A 475 12.78 -22.41 30.89
C ASN A 475 12.69 -20.90 30.58
N GLY A 476 13.48 -20.44 29.61
CA GLY A 476 13.33 -19.10 29.04
C GLY A 476 12.10 -19.00 28.15
N LEU A 477 11.73 -17.78 27.73
CA LEU A 477 10.66 -17.53 26.77
C LEU A 477 11.13 -16.62 25.64
N ALA A 478 10.71 -16.94 24.42
CA ALA A 478 11.05 -16.20 23.21
C ALA A 478 9.83 -15.99 22.32
N VAL A 479 9.99 -15.19 21.27
CA VAL A 479 9.01 -14.98 20.19
C VAL A 479 9.72 -15.26 18.87
N LEU A 480 9.04 -15.92 17.93
CA LEU A 480 9.58 -16.22 16.60
C LEU A 480 9.25 -15.11 15.60
N GLY A 481 10.28 -14.39 15.17
CA GLY A 481 10.18 -13.31 14.18
C GLY A 481 9.39 -12.10 14.70
N GLU A 482 8.80 -11.35 13.77
CA GLU A 482 7.82 -10.29 14.09
C GLU A 482 6.42 -10.85 14.36
N SER A 483 6.20 -12.12 14.01
CA SER A 483 4.99 -12.87 14.31
C SER A 483 4.85 -13.04 15.84
N PHE A 484 3.70 -12.65 16.38
CA PHE A 484 3.33 -12.75 17.81
C PHE A 484 3.21 -14.20 18.34
N ALA A 485 4.09 -15.12 17.92
CA ALA A 485 4.07 -16.53 18.26
C ALA A 485 5.20 -16.83 19.27
N GLY A 486 4.83 -17.10 20.52
CA GLY A 486 5.77 -17.41 21.59
C GLY A 486 6.25 -18.86 21.58
N LEU A 487 7.41 -19.11 22.17
CA LEU A 487 7.89 -20.46 22.50
C LEU A 487 8.68 -20.48 23.80
N VAL A 488 8.70 -21.65 24.44
CA VAL A 488 9.65 -21.95 25.51
C VAL A 488 11.04 -22.13 24.90
N LEU A 489 12.02 -21.43 25.45
CA LEU A 489 13.42 -21.46 25.05
C LEU A 489 14.26 -22.05 26.19
N PRO A 490 14.56 -23.36 26.17
CA PRO A 490 15.33 -23.99 27.21
C PRO A 490 16.80 -23.53 27.12
N ILE A 491 17.35 -23.06 28.23
CA ILE A 491 18.74 -22.59 28.34
C ILE A 491 19.44 -23.44 29.39
N VAL A 492 20.63 -23.92 29.03
CA VAL A 492 21.50 -24.70 29.92
C VAL A 492 22.81 -23.94 30.12
N ALA A 493 23.28 -23.89 31.35
CA ALA A 493 24.60 -23.39 31.70
C ALA A 493 25.39 -24.47 32.45
N GLU A 494 26.65 -24.65 32.06
CA GLU A 494 27.60 -25.54 32.72
C GLU A 494 28.88 -24.77 33.02
N VAL A 495 29.39 -24.92 34.25
CA VAL A 495 30.64 -24.30 34.70
C VAL A 495 31.72 -25.38 34.77
N THR A 496 32.81 -25.17 34.05
CA THR A 496 33.97 -26.06 34.04
C THR A 496 35.22 -25.30 34.48
N SER A 497 36.28 -26.03 34.82
CA SER A 497 37.59 -25.41 35.03
C SER A 497 38.09 -24.75 33.75
N ALA A 498 38.63 -23.54 33.87
CA ALA A 498 39.12 -22.79 32.72
C ALA A 498 40.18 -23.58 31.95
N SER A 499 40.03 -23.61 30.63
CA SER A 499 40.98 -24.25 29.70
C SER A 499 42.32 -23.48 29.65
N SER A 500 42.31 -22.21 30.06
CA SER A 500 43.49 -21.37 30.19
C SER A 500 43.77 -21.03 31.66
N LYS A 501 45.06 -20.94 32.02
CA LYS A 501 45.49 -20.46 33.34
C LYS A 501 45.45 -18.93 33.46
N SER A 502 45.32 -18.20 32.35
CA SER A 502 45.38 -16.74 32.31
C SER A 502 44.02 -16.06 32.20
N GLU A 503 42.98 -16.78 31.74
CA GLU A 503 41.65 -16.23 31.56
C GLU A 503 40.56 -17.30 31.65
N GLY A 504 39.42 -16.92 32.23
CA GLY A 504 38.18 -17.68 32.18
C GLY A 504 37.22 -17.06 31.17
N LYS A 505 36.48 -17.88 30.42
CA LYS A 505 35.63 -17.41 29.31
C LYS A 505 34.15 -17.65 29.56
N VAL A 506 33.32 -16.77 29.00
CA VAL A 506 31.89 -17.01 28.85
C VAL A 506 31.62 -17.36 27.40
N ILE A 507 31.19 -18.59 27.16
CA ILE A 507 31.01 -19.17 25.83
C ILE A 507 29.51 -19.44 25.64
N ALA A 508 28.86 -18.62 24.81
CA ALA A 508 27.44 -18.80 24.49
C ALA A 508 27.26 -19.39 23.08
N THR A 509 26.42 -20.41 22.96
CA THR A 509 26.12 -21.13 21.71
C THR A 509 24.62 -21.12 21.41
N GLY A 510 24.25 -21.25 20.12
CA GLY A 510 22.85 -21.21 19.67
C GLY A 510 22.54 -20.15 18.61
N ARG A 511 23.54 -19.78 17.78
CA ARG A 511 23.40 -18.78 16.70
C ARG A 511 22.87 -17.42 17.19
N LEU A 512 23.49 -16.88 18.23
CA LEU A 512 23.15 -15.56 18.77
C LEU A 512 23.47 -14.46 17.75
N GLY A 513 22.55 -13.53 17.54
CA GLY A 513 22.85 -12.26 16.89
C GLY A 513 23.43 -11.23 17.86
N ASP A 514 23.58 -9.99 17.40
CA ASP A 514 24.50 -9.04 18.04
C ASP A 514 23.97 -8.52 19.38
N ILE A 515 22.67 -8.21 19.48
CA ILE A 515 22.05 -7.78 20.75
C ILE A 515 22.09 -8.92 21.77
N ALA A 516 21.85 -10.16 21.33
CA ALA A 516 21.87 -11.32 22.23
C ALA A 516 23.29 -11.62 22.75
N LYS A 517 24.33 -11.41 21.93
CA LYS A 517 25.73 -11.50 22.38
C LYS A 517 26.06 -10.42 23.42
N GLU A 518 25.65 -9.18 23.18
CA GLU A 518 25.82 -8.08 24.14
C GLU A 518 25.09 -8.36 25.46
N ALA A 519 23.89 -8.93 25.40
CA ALA A 519 23.13 -9.34 26.58
C ALA A 519 23.89 -10.37 27.43
N VAL A 520 24.52 -11.37 26.80
CA VAL A 520 25.39 -12.33 27.50
C VAL A 520 26.59 -11.63 28.16
N GLN A 521 27.18 -10.62 27.49
CA GLN A 521 28.27 -9.85 28.08
C GLN A 521 27.81 -9.04 29.31
N ASN A 522 26.62 -8.44 29.27
CA ASN A 522 26.02 -7.74 30.41
C ASN A 522 25.79 -8.69 31.60
N VAL A 523 25.26 -9.88 31.35
CA VAL A 523 25.11 -10.93 32.37
C VAL A 523 26.47 -11.32 32.94
N SER A 524 27.51 -11.43 32.11
CA SER A 524 28.85 -11.76 32.56
C SER A 524 29.40 -10.75 33.59
N ALA A 525 29.05 -9.48 33.49
CA ALA A 525 29.46 -8.46 34.45
C ALA A 525 28.88 -8.73 35.85
N ILE A 526 27.61 -9.15 35.93
CA ILE A 526 26.93 -9.50 37.19
C ILE A 526 27.57 -10.75 37.80
N VAL A 527 27.83 -11.77 36.97
CA VAL A 527 28.47 -13.01 37.40
C VAL A 527 29.89 -12.76 37.91
N LYS A 528 30.68 -11.94 37.20
CA LYS A 528 32.01 -11.50 37.61
C LYS A 528 32.00 -10.75 38.94
N ARG A 529 31.02 -9.86 39.15
CA ARG A 529 30.85 -9.13 40.41
C ARG A 529 30.55 -10.07 41.58
N HIS A 530 29.80 -11.15 41.34
CA HIS A 530 29.47 -12.15 42.36
C HIS A 530 30.64 -13.07 42.71
N ILE A 531 31.35 -13.61 41.72
CA ILE A 531 32.49 -14.50 41.96
C ILE A 531 33.73 -13.74 42.43
N GLY A 532 33.94 -12.51 41.96
CA GLY A 532 35.14 -11.76 42.23
C GLY A 532 36.33 -12.27 41.42
N LYS A 533 37.53 -12.26 42.03
CA LYS A 533 38.80 -12.56 41.32
C LYS A 533 38.91 -14.01 40.85
N ASP A 534 38.10 -14.93 41.37
CA ASP A 534 38.17 -16.35 41.03
C ASP A 534 37.51 -16.69 39.69
N ILE A 535 36.83 -15.74 39.03
CA ILE A 535 36.18 -15.96 37.73
C ILE A 535 37.16 -16.44 36.64
N PHE A 536 38.44 -16.05 36.72
CA PHE A 536 39.46 -16.48 35.76
C PHE A 536 39.75 -18.00 35.82
N GLN A 537 39.27 -18.69 36.85
CA GLN A 537 39.45 -20.13 37.02
C GLN A 537 38.35 -20.96 36.35
N TYR A 538 37.33 -20.31 35.77
CA TYR A 538 36.15 -20.99 35.23
C TYR A 538 35.88 -20.66 33.76
N ASP A 539 35.51 -21.67 32.99
CA ASP A 539 34.84 -21.51 31.70
C ASP A 539 33.34 -21.75 31.90
N ILE A 540 32.52 -20.79 31.46
CA ILE A 540 31.06 -20.81 31.59
C ILE A 540 30.46 -21.07 30.22
N HIS A 541 29.92 -22.26 30.02
CA HIS A 541 29.28 -22.68 28.79
C HIS A 541 27.77 -22.46 28.88
N ILE A 542 27.22 -21.60 28.03
CA ILE A 542 25.80 -21.33 27.92
C ILE A 542 25.31 -21.88 26.58
N GLN A 543 24.26 -22.69 26.61
CA GLN A 543 23.65 -23.26 25.42
C GLN A 543 22.17 -22.94 25.37
N PHE A 544 21.77 -22.27 24.28
CA PHE A 544 20.37 -22.11 23.92
C PHE A 544 19.95 -23.32 23.09
N LEU A 545 19.02 -24.13 23.61
CA LEU A 545 18.64 -25.39 22.99
C LEU A 545 17.66 -25.19 21.82
N GLN A 546 17.82 -25.97 20.75
CA GLN A 546 16.95 -25.99 19.56
C GLN A 546 16.81 -24.66 18.80
N THR A 547 17.78 -23.77 18.90
CA THR A 547 17.78 -22.46 18.22
C THR A 547 18.41 -22.51 16.83
N TYR A 548 17.91 -23.40 15.98
CA TYR A 548 18.42 -23.55 14.61
C TYR A 548 18.29 -22.27 13.77
N GLU A 549 17.31 -21.43 14.05
CA GLU A 549 17.06 -20.15 13.36
C GLU A 549 17.84 -18.98 13.98
N GLY A 550 18.47 -19.19 15.14
CA GLY A 550 19.14 -18.16 15.91
C GLY A 550 18.33 -17.57 17.06
N VAL A 551 19.00 -16.74 17.85
CA VAL A 551 18.44 -15.99 18.98
C VAL A 551 18.81 -14.53 18.82
N GLU A 552 17.83 -13.64 18.89
CA GLU A 552 18.01 -12.19 18.78
C GLU A 552 17.37 -11.47 19.98
N GLY A 553 17.88 -10.28 20.31
CA GLY A 553 17.41 -9.49 21.43
C GLY A 553 17.94 -9.94 22.79
N ASP A 554 17.55 -9.21 23.84
CA ASP A 554 18.08 -9.33 25.20
C ASP A 554 17.10 -9.98 26.20
N SER A 555 15.94 -10.43 25.74
CA SER A 555 14.86 -10.90 26.62
C SER A 555 15.12 -12.22 27.37
N ALA A 556 16.23 -12.89 27.06
CA ALA A 556 16.72 -14.08 27.76
C ALA A 556 17.73 -13.76 28.87
N SER A 557 18.10 -12.50 29.08
CA SER A 557 19.17 -12.10 30.01
C SER A 557 18.98 -12.64 31.43
N ILE A 558 17.76 -12.52 32.00
CA ILE A 558 17.50 -13.08 33.33
C ILE A 558 17.61 -14.60 33.33
N SER A 559 17.19 -15.28 32.26
CA SER A 559 17.26 -16.74 32.17
C SER A 559 18.73 -17.18 32.16
N THR A 560 19.56 -16.53 31.36
CA THR A 560 20.99 -16.79 31.29
C THR A 560 21.67 -16.53 32.63
N ALA A 561 21.36 -15.42 33.31
CA ALA A 561 21.93 -15.11 34.62
C ALA A 561 21.61 -16.17 35.66
N ILE A 562 20.36 -16.62 35.72
CA ILE A 562 19.91 -17.62 36.69
C ILE A 562 20.49 -19.00 36.38
N ALA A 563 20.56 -19.40 35.11
CA ALA A 563 21.20 -20.65 34.71
C ALA A 563 22.67 -20.68 35.15
N VAL A 564 23.41 -19.60 34.89
CA VAL A 564 24.83 -19.50 35.27
C VAL A 564 25.01 -19.49 36.79
N LEU A 565 24.25 -18.67 37.53
CA LEU A 565 24.32 -18.63 39.00
C LEU A 565 23.93 -19.97 39.63
N SER A 566 22.95 -20.67 39.07
CA SER A 566 22.56 -22.01 39.50
C SER A 566 23.70 -23.02 39.31
N SER A 567 24.34 -23.03 38.14
CA SER A 567 25.46 -23.93 37.84
C SER A 567 26.68 -23.65 38.74
N LEU A 568 26.98 -22.36 38.97
CA LEU A 568 28.08 -21.92 39.85
C LEU A 568 27.92 -22.35 41.30
N GLU A 569 26.71 -22.20 41.84
CA GLU A 569 26.43 -22.44 43.26
C GLU A 569 25.86 -23.84 43.51
N ASN A 570 25.69 -24.65 42.44
CA ASN A 570 25.04 -25.95 42.46
C ASN A 570 23.64 -25.94 43.10
N ILE A 571 22.85 -24.91 42.79
CA ILE A 571 21.50 -24.73 43.34
C ILE A 571 20.46 -25.08 42.27
N PRO A 572 19.57 -26.07 42.47
CA PRO A 572 18.56 -26.43 41.48
C PRO A 572 17.56 -25.30 41.18
N ILE A 573 17.22 -25.13 39.91
CA ILE A 573 16.17 -24.22 39.41
C ILE A 573 14.86 -25.00 39.26
N SER A 574 13.76 -24.47 39.79
CA SER A 574 12.43 -25.06 39.61
C SER A 574 11.99 -25.01 38.14
N GLN A 575 11.62 -26.17 37.58
CA GLN A 575 11.17 -26.29 36.19
C GLN A 575 9.68 -25.93 36.03
N GLU A 576 8.97 -25.68 37.13
CA GLU A 576 7.59 -25.18 37.12
C GLU A 576 7.48 -23.70 36.73
N PHE A 577 8.61 -23.00 36.68
CA PHE A 577 8.69 -21.61 36.28
C PHE A 577 9.24 -21.46 34.87
N ALA A 578 8.61 -20.57 34.10
CA ALA A 578 9.23 -19.95 32.93
C ALA A 578 9.60 -18.51 33.24
N MET A 579 10.55 -17.93 32.51
CA MET A 579 10.95 -16.53 32.74
C MET A 579 11.37 -15.80 31.47
N THR A 580 11.16 -14.48 31.47
CA THR A 580 11.65 -13.56 30.44
C THR A 580 11.95 -12.20 31.06
N GLY A 581 12.96 -11.52 30.54
CA GLY A 581 13.39 -10.23 31.06
C GLY A 581 14.78 -9.89 30.53
N SER A 582 14.95 -8.61 30.18
CA SER A 582 16.28 -8.04 29.98
C SER A 582 16.89 -7.70 31.34
N LEU A 583 18.20 -7.51 31.40
CA LEU A 583 18.91 -7.30 32.66
C LEU A 583 20.01 -6.25 32.48
N SER A 584 19.97 -5.19 33.28
CA SER A 584 21.03 -4.19 33.31
C SER A 584 22.27 -4.75 34.01
N VAL A 585 23.45 -4.18 33.76
CA VAL A 585 24.69 -4.54 34.49
C VAL A 585 24.62 -4.26 36.00
N GLN A 586 23.64 -3.47 36.44
CA GLN A 586 23.33 -3.20 37.84
C GLN A 586 22.31 -4.19 38.44
N GLY A 587 21.87 -5.19 37.68
CA GLY A 587 20.94 -6.22 38.15
C GLY A 587 19.46 -5.80 38.15
N GLU A 588 19.10 -4.70 37.49
CA GLU A 588 17.70 -4.30 37.29
C GLU A 588 17.06 -5.10 36.16
N VAL A 589 15.83 -5.58 36.37
CA VAL A 589 15.08 -6.32 35.35
C VAL A 589 14.35 -5.31 34.45
N LEU A 590 14.66 -5.37 33.15
CA LEU A 590 14.21 -4.42 32.14
C LEU A 590 13.05 -5.02 31.30
N PRO A 591 12.15 -4.17 30.77
CA PRO A 591 11.00 -4.62 29.98
C PRO A 591 11.43 -5.34 28.71
N VAL A 592 10.55 -6.21 28.22
CA VAL A 592 10.72 -6.97 26.98
C VAL A 592 9.49 -6.86 26.10
N GLY A 593 9.68 -7.01 24.79
CA GLY A 593 8.58 -7.13 23.83
C GLY A 593 7.87 -8.48 23.88
N GLY A 594 6.62 -8.51 23.41
CA GLY A 594 5.85 -9.74 23.18
C GLY A 594 5.49 -10.52 24.43
N ILE A 595 5.22 -9.84 25.56
CA ILE A 595 5.00 -10.52 26.85
C ILE A 595 3.80 -11.46 26.83
N THR A 596 2.69 -11.06 26.22
CA THR A 596 1.47 -11.89 26.16
C THR A 596 1.72 -13.20 25.39
N PRO A 597 2.23 -13.18 24.15
CA PRO A 597 2.62 -14.41 23.43
C PRO A 597 3.58 -15.31 24.20
N LYS A 598 4.55 -14.74 24.93
CA LYS A 598 5.50 -15.51 25.75
C LYS A 598 4.80 -16.25 26.88
N ILE A 599 3.88 -15.59 27.57
CA ILE A 599 3.11 -16.20 28.67
C ILE A 599 2.14 -17.26 28.12
N GLU A 600 1.48 -17.01 26.99
CA GLU A 600 0.63 -17.99 26.31
C GLU A 600 1.43 -19.25 25.93
N ALA A 601 2.64 -19.08 25.41
CA ALA A 601 3.53 -20.21 25.10
C ALA A 601 3.94 -21.03 26.33
N ALA A 602 4.18 -20.38 27.47
CA ALA A 602 4.42 -21.06 28.73
C ALA A 602 3.20 -21.89 29.15
N TYR A 603 2.00 -21.29 29.08
CA TYR A 603 0.75 -21.93 29.43
C TYR A 603 0.46 -23.17 28.56
N GLU A 604 0.61 -23.03 27.24
CA GLU A 604 0.46 -24.12 26.25
C GLU A 604 1.50 -25.24 26.48
N ALA A 605 2.69 -24.89 26.94
CA ALA A 605 3.73 -25.84 27.28
C ALA A 605 3.45 -26.61 28.59
N GLY A 606 2.43 -26.23 29.36
CA GLY A 606 2.12 -26.84 30.67
C GLY A 606 2.69 -26.08 31.87
N ILE A 607 3.44 -24.99 31.64
CA ILE A 607 4.05 -24.18 32.69
C ILE A 607 3.00 -23.19 33.21
N ARG A 608 2.72 -23.22 34.51
CA ARG A 608 1.67 -22.39 35.15
C ARG A 608 2.21 -21.17 35.90
N LYS A 609 3.52 -21.04 36.07
CA LYS A 609 4.16 -19.94 36.79
C LYS A 609 5.15 -19.22 35.85
N VAL A 610 5.03 -17.90 35.73
CA VAL A 610 5.92 -17.10 34.88
C VAL A 610 6.48 -15.90 35.62
N ILE A 611 7.80 -15.71 35.52
CA ILE A 611 8.50 -14.52 36.02
C ILE A 611 8.65 -13.54 34.87
N ILE A 612 8.19 -12.30 35.08
CA ILE A 612 8.21 -11.23 34.08
C ILE A 612 8.74 -9.92 34.67
N PRO A 613 9.22 -8.97 33.85
CA PRO A 613 9.58 -7.64 34.35
C PRO A 613 8.36 -6.95 34.96
N LEU A 614 8.55 -6.28 36.10
CA LEU A 614 7.50 -5.48 36.76
C LEU A 614 6.93 -4.41 35.81
N SER A 615 7.78 -3.85 34.96
CA SER A 615 7.41 -2.87 33.93
C SER A 615 6.44 -3.41 32.87
N ASN A 616 6.40 -4.74 32.65
CA ASN A 616 5.48 -5.40 31.73
C ASN A 616 4.21 -5.95 32.40
N ALA A 617 4.02 -5.78 33.71
CA ALA A 617 2.87 -6.36 34.41
C ALA A 617 1.52 -5.90 33.82
N GLU A 618 1.46 -4.66 33.33
CA GLU A 618 0.27 -4.08 32.67
C GLU A 618 0.16 -4.42 31.17
N ASP A 619 1.18 -5.07 30.57
CA ASP A 619 1.20 -5.48 29.16
C ASP A 619 0.67 -6.91 28.95
N VAL A 620 0.14 -7.55 30.00
CA VAL A 620 -0.34 -8.93 29.98
C VAL A 620 -1.84 -9.00 29.66
N PHE A 621 -2.17 -9.59 28.53
CA PHE A 621 -3.53 -9.70 27.99
C PHE A 621 -3.95 -11.17 27.80
N LEU A 622 -4.14 -11.91 28.89
CA LEU A 622 -4.58 -13.32 28.84
C LEU A 622 -6.10 -13.45 28.71
N GLN A 623 -6.53 -14.46 27.98
CA GLN A 623 -7.95 -14.80 27.76
C GLN A 623 -8.25 -16.25 28.19
N GLY A 624 -9.53 -16.54 28.47
CA GLY A 624 -10.03 -17.88 28.80
C GLY A 624 -9.30 -18.51 30.00
N LYS A 625 -9.06 -19.83 29.92
CA LYS A 625 -8.42 -20.61 31.00
C LYS A 625 -7.03 -20.11 31.38
N ALA A 626 -6.27 -19.57 30.42
CA ALA A 626 -4.94 -19.04 30.69
C ALA A 626 -5.00 -17.88 31.71
N LYS A 627 -6.05 -17.05 31.68
CA LYS A 627 -6.23 -15.95 32.64
C LYS A 627 -6.47 -16.45 34.06
N GLU A 628 -7.12 -17.59 34.22
CA GLU A 628 -7.51 -18.16 35.52
C GLU A 628 -6.40 -19.03 36.12
N GLU A 629 -5.70 -19.79 35.29
CA GLU A 629 -4.73 -20.80 35.72
C GLU A 629 -3.28 -20.25 35.80
N MET A 630 -2.95 -19.19 35.07
CA MET A 630 -1.58 -18.68 34.99
C MET A 630 -1.25 -17.76 36.18
N LYS A 631 -0.13 -18.04 36.85
CA LYS A 631 0.41 -17.22 37.96
C LYS A 631 1.57 -16.38 37.44
N ILE A 632 1.43 -15.06 37.54
CA ILE A 632 2.41 -14.09 37.06
C ILE A 632 3.18 -13.51 38.25
N TYR A 633 4.50 -13.53 38.15
CA TYR A 633 5.44 -13.06 39.18
C TYR A 633 6.25 -11.88 38.63
N PRO A 634 5.75 -10.64 38.80
CA PRO A 634 6.48 -9.45 38.38
C PRO A 634 7.69 -9.21 39.29
N VAL A 635 8.84 -8.91 38.68
CA VAL A 635 10.13 -8.71 39.38
C VAL A 635 10.80 -7.39 38.96
N ALA A 636 11.50 -6.74 39.88
CA ALA A 636 12.19 -5.48 39.62
C ALA A 636 13.72 -5.67 39.46
N ASN A 637 14.28 -6.69 40.10
CA ASN A 637 15.72 -6.94 40.09
C ASN A 637 16.04 -8.44 40.09
N ILE A 638 17.30 -8.79 39.83
CA ILE A 638 17.77 -10.18 39.75
C ILE A 638 17.58 -10.97 41.06
N VAL A 639 17.58 -10.29 42.21
CA VAL A 639 17.36 -10.93 43.51
C VAL A 639 15.93 -11.46 43.61
N ASP A 640 14.95 -10.69 43.14
CA ASP A 640 13.55 -11.13 43.10
C ASP A 640 13.40 -12.39 42.23
N VAL A 641 14.12 -12.44 41.09
CA VAL A 641 14.13 -13.62 40.21
C VAL A 641 14.69 -14.85 40.94
N LEU A 642 15.83 -14.71 41.62
CA LEU A 642 16.45 -15.80 42.39
C LEU A 642 15.54 -16.33 43.51
N VAL A 643 14.77 -15.45 44.16
CA VAL A 643 13.82 -15.82 45.20
C VAL A 643 12.76 -16.78 44.65
N TYR A 644 12.23 -16.52 43.46
CA TYR A 644 11.20 -17.37 42.86
C TYR A 644 11.76 -18.61 42.14
N ALA A 645 12.88 -18.47 41.44
CA ALA A 645 13.37 -19.50 40.52
C ALA A 645 14.15 -20.63 41.20
N LEU A 646 14.92 -20.33 42.26
CA LEU A 646 15.79 -21.32 42.91
C LEU A 646 15.05 -22.13 43.99
N ALA A 647 15.38 -23.42 44.09
CA ALA A 647 14.90 -24.30 45.14
C ALA A 647 15.35 -23.82 46.54
N GLU A 648 14.51 -24.06 47.55
CA GLU A 648 14.81 -23.66 48.94
C GLU A 648 15.95 -24.51 49.52
N CYS A 649 17.08 -23.87 49.82
CA CYS A 649 18.24 -24.46 50.51
C CYS A 649 19.05 -23.37 51.25
N GLU A 650 20.01 -23.78 52.08
CA GLU A 650 20.88 -22.84 52.80
C GLU A 650 21.81 -22.07 51.85
N GLU A 651 22.24 -22.71 50.76
CA GLU A 651 23.04 -22.13 49.70
C GLU A 651 22.30 -20.97 49.02
N LYS A 652 20.99 -21.12 48.77
CA LYS A 652 20.14 -20.04 48.25
C LYS A 652 20.13 -18.84 49.18
N LYS A 653 19.98 -19.04 50.50
CA LYS A 653 19.98 -17.93 51.48
C LYS A 653 21.31 -17.18 51.48
N LYS A 654 22.44 -17.92 51.42
CA LYS A 654 23.79 -17.33 51.32
C LYS A 654 23.97 -16.53 50.03
N LEU A 655 23.55 -17.10 48.90
CA LEU A 655 23.61 -16.46 47.59
C LEU A 655 22.81 -15.14 47.57
N LEU A 656 21.56 -15.18 48.05
CA LEU A 656 20.68 -14.02 48.10
C LEU A 656 21.29 -12.89 48.96
N LYS A 657 21.85 -13.22 50.11
CA LYS A 657 22.52 -12.24 50.97
C LYS A 657 23.70 -11.59 50.25
N LYS A 658 24.59 -12.42 49.65
CA LYS A 658 25.79 -11.95 48.94
C LYS A 658 25.44 -11.03 47.77
N ILE A 659 24.44 -11.39 46.96
CA ILE A 659 24.02 -10.56 45.82
C ILE A 659 23.35 -9.26 46.28
N LYS A 660 22.49 -9.31 47.32
CA LYS A 660 21.90 -8.08 47.90
C LYS A 660 22.96 -7.11 48.40
N ASP A 661 23.96 -7.62 49.11
CA ASP A 661 25.07 -6.80 49.62
C ASP A 661 25.90 -6.21 48.47
N ALA A 662 26.15 -7.00 47.42
CA ALA A 662 26.85 -6.53 46.23
C ALA A 662 26.09 -5.41 45.50
N LEU A 663 24.77 -5.52 45.35
CA LEU A 663 23.95 -4.50 44.68
C LEU A 663 23.87 -3.19 45.49
N ASN A 664 23.67 -3.29 46.80
CA ASN A 664 23.58 -2.13 47.70
C ASN A 664 24.93 -1.43 47.93
N GLY A 665 26.05 -2.15 47.79
CA GLY A 665 27.40 -1.62 47.96
C GLY A 665 27.91 -0.71 46.83
N SER A 666 27.13 -0.48 45.76
CA SER A 666 27.51 0.39 44.63
C SER A 666 27.44 1.89 44.93
N GLY A 667 26.96 2.29 46.11
CA GLY A 667 26.68 3.68 46.48
C GLY A 667 27.64 4.27 47.52
N LYS A 668 28.85 3.72 47.69
CA LYS A 668 29.91 4.32 48.52
C LYS A 668 31.18 4.55 47.73
#